data_AF-A0A2V8MST8-F1
#
_entry.id   AF-A0A2V8MST8-F1
#
_cell.length_a   1.000
_cell.length_b   1.000
_cell.length_c   1.000
_cell.angle_alpha   90.00
_cell.angle_beta   90.00
_cell.angle_gamma   90.00
#
_symmetry.space_group_name_H-M   'P 1'
#
loop_
_entity.id
_entity.type
_entity.pdbx_description
1 polymer ?
#
loop_
_entity_poly.entity_id
_entity_poly.type
_entity_poly.pdbx_seq_one_letter_code
_entity_poly.pdbx_strand_id
1 'polypeptide(L)'
;MTSSPATLEKLKAQRAEQRKKERRAQAKAQRAQEARAETRREELRQELRAQAAQQALDEQAAKEQQAAKTEALLAELRLNRRLESRADEQRKATQSAQLEQLRAQTRAAEQTRQQQLEARAQQREERRAEDHSAKVTAEKEQARVAERSAEVQRERQNDARRAASQADQRQQRLQEKSATQQRAAKPQDRKPAQPQQSRRAQQEDRRKAQQQDLRESRQAQLRQSQRAEDQAAQHLDKVRQQRQAEMQRGQSLASQREERRNARRDQQRQDLGDESRAAERQNEQRRQRQQADLETQRQASLSQVQVDEARSQQRRQAQSESRSAQLQAARRDQRRNEATSADRQAAINAERRAQSRDAETARQRMEGLRSQQAERSRNQRQALDAEQQRRGDLRAAAGSTRGQEASAQRASENLSWLRTQGHSILDENDRRVVLRGVNVVGLDSGFQPDESLRTLLGLDDLGLSILTDLWGANIVRLPFRAQTMLEGQASPSRNALLAELDDLVAALAQANTYTLLSLSAPESAESTPPPDEATFRCWQLLARRYQNEPGVLYEIYWASRPIADGWPELANQLIGVIRREHPAALIFATSASAGADTDGLPVRFATGAPVHIVVYTFRFTPQQSPFRKDPGFHSFAQTYPVFASEWSDSGLDFGRASEMAGQLFDRYAIGWAAANWNAAPNLVRNATSHQFTATRFGNIVRRALTLPVPTQLTPFPRL
;
A
#
# COMPACT_ATOMS: atom_id res chain seq x y z
N MET A 1 -47.40 88.56 90.78
CA MET A 1 -45.92 88.50 90.73
C MET A 1 -45.46 88.86 89.33
N THR A 2 -45.33 90.15 89.06
CA THR A 2 -44.93 90.73 87.78
C THR A 2 -43.42 90.86 87.75
N SER A 3 -42.72 89.96 87.06
CA SER A 3 -41.28 90.09 86.83
C SER A 3 -41.04 91.33 85.97
N SER A 4 -40.23 92.25 86.50
CA SER A 4 -39.87 93.49 85.82
C SER A 4 -39.19 93.22 84.46
N PRO A 5 -39.54 93.94 83.38
CA PRO A 5 -38.93 93.76 82.05
C PRO A 5 -37.40 93.86 82.06
N ALA A 6 -36.81 94.54 83.05
CA ALA A 6 -35.35 94.62 83.24
C ALA A 6 -34.69 93.26 83.60
N THR A 7 -35.42 92.36 84.26
CA THR A 7 -34.90 91.04 84.64
C THR A 7 -34.86 90.08 83.46
N LEU A 8 -35.81 90.22 82.51
CA LEU A 8 -35.88 89.41 81.30
C LEU A 8 -34.75 89.74 80.32
N GLU A 9 -34.41 91.02 80.18
CA GLU A 9 -33.29 91.50 79.35
C GLU A 9 -31.94 90.98 79.87
N LYS A 10 -31.69 91.05 81.19
CA LYS A 10 -30.48 90.46 81.80
C LYS A 10 -30.37 88.96 81.53
N LEU A 11 -31.48 88.22 81.61
CA LEU A 11 -31.50 86.78 81.36
C LEU A 11 -31.26 86.44 79.87
N LYS A 12 -31.74 87.28 78.94
CA LYS A 12 -31.45 87.16 77.50
C LYS A 12 -29.98 87.43 77.20
N ALA A 13 -29.40 88.47 77.78
CA ALA A 13 -27.97 88.79 77.63
C ALA A 13 -27.08 87.66 78.18
N GLN A 14 -27.42 87.12 79.36
CA GLN A 14 -26.69 86.00 79.96
C GLN A 14 -26.79 84.72 79.13
N ARG A 15 -27.98 84.41 78.57
CA ARG A 15 -28.16 83.30 77.63
C ARG A 15 -27.41 83.50 76.31
N ALA A 16 -27.33 84.73 75.80
CA ALA A 16 -26.58 85.05 74.59
C ALA A 16 -25.07 84.88 74.81
N GLU A 17 -24.55 85.30 75.96
CA GLU A 17 -23.14 85.11 76.32
C GLU A 17 -22.82 83.62 76.55
N GLN A 18 -23.72 82.87 77.20
CA GLN A 18 -23.58 81.43 77.37
C GLN A 18 -23.55 80.70 76.03
N ARG A 19 -24.46 81.02 75.10
CA ARG A 19 -24.45 80.48 73.73
C ARG A 19 -23.17 80.84 72.97
N LYS A 20 -22.62 82.04 73.19
CA LYS A 20 -21.34 82.45 72.59
C LYS A 20 -20.16 81.64 73.15
N LYS A 21 -20.17 81.34 74.45
CA LYS A 21 -19.17 80.46 75.09
C LYS A 21 -19.29 79.02 74.60
N GLU A 22 -20.51 78.49 74.51
CA GLU A 22 -20.79 77.14 73.97
C GLU A 22 -20.34 77.01 72.50
N ARG A 23 -20.64 77.99 71.64
CA ARG A 23 -20.17 78.00 70.24
C ARG A 23 -18.65 78.04 70.14
N ARG A 24 -17.97 78.80 71.00
CA ARG A 24 -16.49 78.82 71.04
C ARG A 24 -15.91 77.47 71.51
N ALA A 25 -16.54 76.84 72.50
CA ALA A 25 -16.14 75.52 72.97
C ALA A 25 -16.37 74.43 71.90
N GLN A 26 -17.51 74.46 71.21
CA GLN A 26 -17.82 73.56 70.09
C GLN A 26 -16.84 73.75 68.93
N ALA A 27 -16.55 75.00 68.53
CA ALA A 27 -15.57 75.27 67.47
C ALA A 27 -14.15 74.80 67.85
N LYS A 28 -13.76 74.94 69.12
CA LYS A 28 -12.47 74.44 69.62
C LYS A 28 -12.43 72.90 69.62
N ALA A 29 -13.52 72.24 70.02
CA ALA A 29 -13.64 70.79 69.99
C ALA A 29 -13.61 70.24 68.55
N GLN A 30 -14.30 70.91 67.62
CA GLN A 30 -14.31 70.53 66.21
C GLN A 30 -12.91 70.65 65.58
N ARG A 31 -12.19 71.76 65.82
CA ARG A 31 -10.80 71.91 65.36
C ARG A 31 -9.87 70.84 65.95
N ALA A 32 -10.06 70.46 67.21
CA ALA A 32 -9.29 69.38 67.83
C ALA A 32 -9.61 68.00 67.24
N GLN A 33 -10.86 67.75 66.84
CA GLN A 33 -11.25 66.52 66.14
C GLN A 33 -10.70 66.48 64.72
N GLU A 34 -10.74 67.60 63.99
CA GLU A 34 -10.15 67.73 62.65
C GLU A 34 -8.63 67.49 62.67
N ALA A 35 -7.91 68.09 63.64
CA ALA A 35 -6.48 67.86 63.81
C ALA A 35 -6.15 66.38 64.09
N ARG A 36 -6.93 65.71 64.97
CA ARG A 36 -6.75 64.26 65.22
C ARG A 36 -7.05 63.40 63.99
N ALA A 37 -8.06 63.79 63.21
CA ALA A 37 -8.40 63.09 61.97
C ALA A 37 -7.30 63.27 60.91
N GLU A 38 -6.65 64.43 60.85
CA GLU A 38 -5.52 64.70 59.96
C GLU A 38 -4.29 63.86 60.36
N THR A 39 -3.92 63.84 61.64
CA THR A 39 -2.84 62.97 62.14
C THR A 39 -3.11 61.50 61.80
N ARG A 40 -4.33 61.01 62.04
CA ARG A 40 -4.71 59.61 61.70
C ARG A 40 -4.64 59.33 60.20
N ARG A 41 -4.95 60.31 59.34
CA ARG A 41 -4.82 60.17 57.87
C ARG A 41 -3.35 60.10 57.45
N GLU A 42 -2.47 60.86 58.10
CA GLU A 42 -1.02 60.78 57.84
C GLU A 42 -0.43 59.44 58.27
N GLU A 43 -0.78 58.94 59.45
CA GLU A 43 -0.38 57.60 59.91
C GLU A 43 -0.82 56.52 58.93
N LEU A 44 -2.07 56.56 58.47
CA LEU A 44 -2.59 55.56 57.52
C LEU A 44 -1.91 55.67 56.14
N ARG A 45 -1.54 56.89 55.70
CA ARG A 45 -0.72 57.08 54.49
C ARG A 45 0.67 56.50 54.64
N GLN A 46 1.30 56.61 55.81
CA GLN A 46 2.60 56.01 56.07
C GLN A 46 2.52 54.49 56.10
N GLU A 47 1.49 53.92 56.73
CA GLU A 47 1.25 52.48 56.77
C GLU A 47 1.03 51.90 55.37
N LEU A 48 0.21 52.55 54.53
CA LEU A 48 0.00 52.13 53.13
C LEU A 48 1.29 52.19 52.30
N ARG A 49 2.15 53.19 52.52
CA ARG A 49 3.45 53.28 51.84
C ARG A 49 4.38 52.15 52.27
N ALA A 50 4.39 51.80 53.56
CA ALA A 50 5.18 50.68 54.07
C ALA A 50 4.69 49.34 53.49
N GLN A 51 3.37 49.12 53.44
CA GLN A 51 2.77 47.93 52.82
C GLN A 51 3.11 47.83 51.33
N ALA A 52 3.01 48.93 50.58
CA ALA A 52 3.37 48.95 49.15
C ALA A 52 4.86 48.65 48.91
N ALA A 53 5.74 49.17 49.78
CA ALA A 53 7.17 48.86 49.72
C ALA A 53 7.47 47.38 49.98
N GLN A 54 6.78 46.78 50.96
CA GLN A 54 6.91 45.34 51.25
C GLN A 54 6.42 44.49 50.08
N GLN A 55 5.26 44.82 49.50
CA GLN A 55 4.74 44.13 48.31
C GLN A 55 5.70 44.20 47.12
N ALA A 56 6.35 45.36 46.90
CA ALA A 56 7.34 45.52 45.84
C ALA A 56 8.58 44.62 46.05
N LEU A 57 9.03 44.47 47.30
CA LEU A 57 10.13 43.56 47.66
C LEU A 57 9.74 42.09 47.44
N ASP A 58 8.53 41.70 47.85
CA ASP A 58 8.03 40.33 47.68
C ASP A 58 7.85 39.99 46.18
N GLU A 59 7.35 40.93 45.38
CA GLU A 59 7.28 40.79 43.91
C GLU A 59 8.65 40.65 43.26
N GLN A 60 9.65 41.40 43.73
CA GLN A 60 11.02 41.30 43.22
C GLN A 60 11.62 39.93 43.57
N ALA A 61 11.46 39.47 44.81
CA ALA A 61 11.91 38.15 45.23
C ALA A 61 11.24 37.03 44.43
N ALA A 62 9.94 37.14 44.14
CA ALA A 62 9.23 36.20 43.29
C ALA A 62 9.76 36.18 41.84
N LYS A 63 10.08 37.35 41.27
CA LYS A 63 10.68 37.45 39.93
C LYS A 63 12.07 36.82 39.89
N GLU A 64 12.90 37.02 40.91
CA GLU A 64 14.23 36.41 41.02
C GLU A 64 14.14 34.88 41.16
N GLN A 65 13.22 34.36 41.98
CA GLN A 65 12.96 32.93 42.07
C GLN A 65 12.47 32.32 40.75
N GLN A 66 11.60 33.05 40.02
CA GLN A 66 11.13 32.60 38.72
C GLN A 66 12.26 32.59 37.69
N ALA A 67 13.13 33.61 37.68
CA ALA A 67 14.31 33.65 36.82
C ALA A 67 15.26 32.47 37.11
N ALA A 68 15.55 32.19 38.38
CA ALA A 68 16.37 31.04 38.78
C ALA A 68 15.76 29.70 38.35
N LYS A 69 14.43 29.53 38.48
CA LYS A 69 13.73 28.32 37.99
C LYS A 69 13.84 28.18 36.48
N THR A 70 13.68 29.27 35.73
CA THR A 70 13.82 29.24 34.26
C THR A 70 15.25 28.91 33.82
N GLU A 71 16.26 29.42 34.52
CA GLU A 71 17.66 29.11 34.22
C GLU A 71 17.99 27.64 34.52
N ALA A 72 17.49 27.09 35.63
CA ALA A 72 17.62 25.68 35.96
C ALA A 72 16.98 24.77 34.89
N LEU A 73 15.77 25.09 34.44
CA LEU A 73 15.07 24.37 33.38
C LEU A 73 15.84 24.43 32.05
N LEU A 74 16.40 25.59 31.70
CA LEU A 74 17.24 25.74 30.51
C LEU A 74 18.55 24.94 30.61
N ALA A 75 19.15 24.86 31.80
CA ALA A 75 20.34 24.03 32.03
C ALA A 75 20.02 22.54 31.87
N GLU A 76 18.88 22.08 32.39
CA GLU A 76 18.40 20.70 32.24
C GLU A 76 18.12 20.35 30.76
N LEU A 77 17.43 21.23 30.02
CA LEU A 77 17.21 21.06 28.58
C LEU A 77 18.52 20.98 27.79
N ARG A 78 19.54 21.77 28.15
CA ARG A 78 20.87 21.69 27.53
C ARG A 78 21.56 20.37 27.84
N LEU A 79 21.41 19.83 29.06
CA LEU A 79 21.93 18.52 29.43
C LEU A 79 21.24 17.41 28.66
N ASN A 80 19.90 17.42 28.58
CA ASN A 80 19.12 16.43 27.84
C ASN A 80 19.49 16.42 26.36
N ARG A 81 19.63 17.59 25.71
CA ARG A 81 20.12 17.65 24.32
C ARG A 81 21.51 17.04 24.13
N ARG A 82 22.42 17.19 25.10
CA ARG A 82 23.76 16.56 25.05
C ARG A 82 23.66 15.03 25.19
N LEU A 83 22.77 14.54 26.04
CA LEU A 83 22.52 13.10 26.21
C LEU A 83 21.88 12.50 24.95
N GLU A 84 20.89 13.17 24.35
CA GLU A 84 20.28 12.78 23.08
C GLU A 84 21.30 12.73 21.95
N SER A 85 22.15 13.78 21.82
CA SER A 85 23.22 13.80 20.82
C SER A 85 24.19 12.62 20.98
N ARG A 86 24.58 12.27 22.22
CA ARG A 86 25.42 11.09 22.49
C ARG A 86 24.72 9.78 22.16
N ALA A 87 23.42 9.67 22.47
CA ALA A 87 22.62 8.49 22.13
C ALA A 87 22.50 8.31 20.61
N ASP A 88 22.33 9.40 19.86
CA ASP A 88 22.28 9.37 18.40
C ASP A 88 23.64 9.04 17.76
N GLU A 89 24.74 9.52 18.32
CA GLU A 89 26.10 9.11 17.93
C GLU A 89 26.33 7.61 18.18
N GLN A 90 25.90 7.09 19.34
CA GLN A 90 25.96 5.66 19.62
C GLN A 90 25.11 4.84 18.66
N ARG A 91 23.88 5.27 18.36
CA ARG A 91 23.00 4.61 17.38
C ARG A 91 23.63 4.59 15.99
N LYS A 92 24.22 5.70 15.54
CA LYS A 92 24.93 5.77 14.26
C LYS A 92 26.13 4.81 14.24
N ALA A 93 26.91 4.73 15.32
CA ALA A 93 28.02 3.79 15.45
C ALA A 93 27.54 2.32 15.42
N THR A 94 26.44 1.99 16.10
CA THR A 94 25.84 0.65 16.06
C THR A 94 25.30 0.31 14.66
N GLN A 95 24.64 1.25 14.00
CA GLN A 95 24.14 1.07 12.63
C GLN A 95 25.29 0.88 11.63
N SER A 96 26.38 1.64 11.75
CA SER A 96 27.55 1.44 10.89
C SER A 96 28.19 0.08 11.11
N ALA A 97 28.31 -0.38 12.36
CA ALA A 97 28.83 -1.70 12.69
C ALA A 97 27.93 -2.83 12.15
N GLN A 98 26.61 -2.70 12.28
CA GLN A 98 25.64 -3.65 11.71
C GLN A 98 25.71 -3.71 10.18
N LEU A 99 25.86 -2.55 9.53
CA LEU A 99 25.96 -2.47 8.08
C LEU A 99 27.29 -3.06 7.57
N GLU A 100 28.37 -2.89 8.31
CA GLU A 100 29.65 -3.54 8.03
C GLU A 100 29.57 -5.06 8.21
N GLN A 101 28.90 -5.53 9.27
CA GLN A 101 28.65 -6.96 9.48
C GLN A 101 27.80 -7.56 8.34
N LEU A 102 26.75 -6.87 7.90
CA LEU A 102 25.92 -7.30 6.77
C LEU A 102 26.71 -7.36 5.46
N ARG A 103 27.61 -6.38 5.22
CA ARG A 103 28.53 -6.39 4.07
C ARG A 103 29.49 -7.57 4.14
N ALA A 104 30.03 -7.88 5.32
CA ALA A 104 30.90 -9.04 5.51
C ALA A 104 30.16 -10.36 5.25
N GLN A 105 28.93 -10.51 5.75
CA GLN A 105 28.07 -11.67 5.47
C GLN A 105 27.75 -11.81 3.98
N THR A 106 27.47 -10.69 3.30
CA THR A 106 27.19 -10.69 1.86
C THR A 106 28.42 -11.15 1.06
N ARG A 107 29.61 -10.63 1.39
CA ARG A 107 30.88 -11.07 0.76
C ARG A 107 31.15 -12.56 0.99
N ALA A 108 30.92 -13.05 2.21
CA ALA A 108 31.08 -14.47 2.51
C ALA A 108 30.09 -15.34 1.70
N ALA A 109 28.82 -14.93 1.61
CA ALA A 109 27.81 -15.63 0.82
C ALA A 109 28.14 -15.62 -0.68
N GLU A 110 28.66 -14.50 -1.22
CA GLU A 110 29.13 -14.41 -2.61
C GLU A 110 30.32 -15.35 -2.86
N GLN A 111 31.29 -15.41 -1.95
CA GLN A 111 32.41 -16.36 -2.04
C GLN A 111 31.93 -17.81 -2.02
N THR A 112 31.01 -18.17 -1.12
CA THR A 112 30.42 -19.51 -1.10
C THR A 112 29.67 -19.83 -2.39
N ARG A 113 28.90 -18.86 -2.93
CA ARG A 113 28.19 -19.04 -4.21
C ARG A 113 29.17 -19.23 -5.37
N GLN A 114 30.28 -18.50 -5.39
CA GLN A 114 31.31 -18.64 -6.41
C GLN A 114 31.98 -20.03 -6.34
N GLN A 115 32.34 -20.49 -5.15
CA GLN A 115 32.87 -21.84 -4.93
C GLN A 115 31.88 -22.93 -5.38
N GLN A 116 30.58 -22.76 -5.10
CA GLN A 116 29.55 -23.69 -5.56
C GLN A 116 29.40 -23.70 -7.08
N LEU A 117 29.54 -22.55 -7.74
CA LEU A 117 29.49 -22.47 -9.20
C LEU A 117 30.72 -23.14 -9.84
N GLU A 118 31.90 -22.93 -9.28
CA GLU A 118 33.14 -23.59 -9.70
C GLU A 118 33.06 -25.11 -9.50
N ALA A 119 32.58 -25.58 -8.35
CA ALA A 119 32.37 -27.01 -8.10
C ALA A 119 31.34 -27.63 -9.07
N ARG A 120 30.25 -26.91 -9.39
CA ARG A 120 29.27 -27.36 -10.40
C ARG A 120 29.85 -27.37 -11.81
N ALA A 121 30.76 -26.46 -12.13
CA ALA A 121 31.44 -26.45 -13.42
C ALA A 121 32.37 -27.67 -13.55
N GLN A 122 33.16 -27.97 -12.51
CA GLN A 122 34.01 -29.16 -12.44
C GLN A 122 33.19 -30.46 -12.57
N GLN A 123 32.09 -30.59 -11.82
CA GLN A 123 31.21 -31.75 -11.96
C GLN A 123 30.61 -31.92 -13.37
N ARG A 124 30.33 -30.82 -14.07
CA ARG A 124 29.85 -30.88 -15.46
C ARG A 124 30.95 -31.32 -16.42
N GLU A 125 32.19 -30.92 -16.18
CA GLU A 125 33.34 -31.39 -16.97
C GLU A 125 33.61 -32.87 -16.73
N GLU A 126 33.58 -33.32 -15.47
CA GLU A 126 33.69 -34.75 -15.12
C GLU A 126 32.60 -35.58 -15.78
N ARG A 127 31.33 -35.17 -15.67
CA ARG A 127 30.21 -35.87 -16.34
C ARG A 127 30.37 -35.90 -17.86
N ARG A 128 30.87 -34.82 -18.48
CA ARG A 128 31.16 -34.81 -19.92
C ARG A 128 32.28 -35.78 -20.28
N ALA A 129 33.30 -35.91 -19.44
CA ALA A 129 34.37 -36.87 -19.63
C ALA A 129 33.87 -38.32 -19.46
N GLU A 130 33.02 -38.58 -18.47
CA GLU A 130 32.35 -39.86 -18.25
C GLU A 130 31.43 -40.23 -19.42
N ASP A 131 30.56 -39.30 -19.86
CA ASP A 131 29.67 -39.49 -21.00
C ASP A 131 30.47 -39.74 -22.29
N HIS A 132 31.59 -39.04 -22.48
CA HIS A 132 32.48 -39.27 -23.62
C HIS A 132 33.13 -40.66 -23.56
N SER A 133 33.62 -41.08 -22.38
CA SER A 133 34.16 -42.41 -22.16
C SER A 133 33.12 -43.51 -22.40
N ALA A 134 31.91 -43.34 -21.88
CA ALA A 134 30.78 -44.24 -22.06
C ALA A 134 30.34 -44.34 -23.53
N LYS A 135 30.38 -43.22 -24.26
CA LYS A 135 30.09 -43.21 -25.70
C LYS A 135 31.16 -43.98 -26.49
N VAL A 136 32.44 -43.80 -26.16
CA VAL A 136 33.55 -44.51 -26.81
C VAL A 136 33.49 -46.02 -26.53
N THR A 137 33.12 -46.44 -25.32
CA THR A 137 32.93 -47.86 -25.01
C THR A 137 31.71 -48.44 -25.73
N ALA A 138 30.58 -47.72 -25.76
CA ALA A 138 29.39 -48.14 -26.50
C ALA A 138 29.65 -48.26 -28.01
N GLU A 139 30.39 -47.33 -28.62
CA GLU A 139 30.78 -47.41 -30.03
C GLU A 139 31.70 -48.60 -30.30
N LYS A 140 32.65 -48.90 -29.41
CA LYS A 140 33.49 -50.11 -29.51
C LYS A 140 32.68 -51.40 -29.37
N GLU A 141 31.69 -51.42 -28.50
CA GLU A 141 30.84 -52.59 -28.29
C GLU A 141 29.88 -52.81 -29.47
N GLN A 142 29.30 -51.74 -30.02
CA GLN A 142 28.54 -51.79 -31.27
C GLN A 142 29.40 -52.28 -32.45
N ALA A 143 30.66 -51.83 -32.55
CA ALA A 143 31.59 -52.33 -33.56
C ALA A 143 31.85 -53.84 -33.40
N ARG A 144 32.04 -54.34 -32.17
CA ARG A 144 32.21 -55.78 -31.89
C ARG A 144 30.95 -56.60 -32.20
N VAL A 145 29.77 -56.07 -31.90
CA VAL A 145 28.49 -56.73 -32.24
C VAL A 145 28.28 -56.77 -33.75
N ALA A 146 28.59 -55.68 -34.45
CA ALA A 146 28.55 -55.62 -35.91
C ALA A 146 29.52 -56.63 -36.54
N GLU A 147 30.75 -56.72 -36.02
CA GLU A 147 31.76 -57.69 -36.47
C GLU A 147 31.31 -59.15 -36.26
N ARG A 148 30.81 -59.49 -35.06
CA ARG A 148 30.23 -60.82 -34.78
C ARG A 148 29.03 -61.13 -35.68
N SER A 149 28.17 -60.16 -35.95
CA SER A 149 27.02 -60.35 -36.84
C SER A 149 27.44 -60.59 -38.30
N ALA A 150 28.50 -59.91 -38.75
CA ALA A 150 29.09 -60.12 -40.07
C ALA A 150 29.78 -61.49 -40.16
N GLU A 151 30.42 -61.94 -39.09
CA GLU A 151 31.03 -63.27 -39.00
C GLU A 151 29.97 -64.38 -39.04
N VAL A 152 28.91 -64.26 -38.24
CA VAL A 152 27.77 -65.21 -38.27
C VAL A 152 27.09 -65.22 -39.64
N GLN A 153 26.98 -64.08 -40.32
CA GLN A 153 26.46 -64.03 -41.69
C GLN A 153 27.39 -64.73 -42.69
N ARG A 154 28.71 -64.55 -42.58
CA ARG A 154 29.70 -65.26 -43.42
C ARG A 154 29.65 -66.77 -43.15
N GLU A 155 29.51 -67.18 -41.91
CA GLU A 155 29.40 -68.58 -41.52
C GLU A 155 28.10 -69.20 -42.09
N ARG A 156 26.95 -68.53 -41.95
CA ARG A 156 25.70 -68.94 -42.59
C ARG A 156 25.78 -69.01 -44.11
N GLN A 157 26.48 -68.07 -44.75
CA GLN A 157 26.71 -68.11 -46.20
C GLN A 157 27.61 -69.28 -46.61
N ASN A 158 28.63 -69.59 -45.81
CA ASN A 158 29.51 -70.73 -46.04
C ASN A 158 28.78 -72.06 -45.83
N ASP A 159 27.94 -72.16 -44.79
CA ASP A 159 27.10 -73.33 -44.54
C ASP A 159 26.03 -73.51 -45.62
N ALA A 160 25.42 -72.42 -46.10
CA ALA A 160 24.51 -72.46 -47.23
C ALA A 160 25.21 -72.93 -48.52
N ARG A 161 26.46 -72.50 -48.75
CA ARG A 161 27.28 -72.98 -49.88
C ARG A 161 27.66 -74.45 -49.74
N ARG A 162 27.99 -74.90 -48.52
CA ARG A 162 28.28 -76.32 -48.24
C ARG A 162 27.03 -77.18 -48.45
N ALA A 163 25.87 -76.75 -47.93
CA ALA A 163 24.59 -77.42 -48.10
C ALA A 163 24.16 -77.47 -49.57
N ALA A 164 24.37 -76.40 -50.33
CA ALA A 164 24.11 -76.38 -51.77
C ALA A 164 25.02 -77.37 -52.51
N SER A 165 26.32 -77.42 -52.22
CA SER A 165 27.22 -78.40 -52.86
C SER A 165 26.89 -79.86 -52.48
N GLN A 166 26.42 -80.10 -51.26
CA GLN A 166 25.97 -81.42 -50.82
C GLN A 166 24.63 -81.82 -51.45
N ALA A 167 23.73 -80.86 -51.68
CA ALA A 167 22.49 -81.06 -52.41
C ALA A 167 22.74 -81.38 -53.88
N ASP A 168 23.67 -80.68 -54.52
CA ASP A 168 24.09 -80.94 -55.90
C ASP A 168 24.77 -82.33 -56.03
N GLN A 169 25.62 -82.72 -55.07
CA GLN A 169 26.18 -84.08 -55.03
C GLN A 169 25.12 -85.16 -54.78
N ARG A 170 24.08 -84.88 -53.97
CA ARG A 170 22.95 -85.81 -53.78
C ARG A 170 22.08 -85.90 -55.02
N GLN A 171 21.85 -84.81 -55.74
CA GLN A 171 21.12 -84.83 -57.00
C GLN A 171 21.89 -85.58 -58.09
N GLN A 172 23.21 -85.42 -58.19
CA GLN A 172 24.03 -86.21 -59.12
C GLN A 172 23.99 -87.71 -58.80
N ARG A 173 24.07 -88.10 -57.52
CA ARG A 173 23.95 -89.51 -57.09
C ARG A 173 22.53 -90.08 -57.25
N LEU A 174 21.49 -89.26 -57.16
CA LEU A 174 20.11 -89.67 -57.39
C LEU A 174 19.80 -89.78 -58.89
N GLN A 175 20.36 -88.91 -59.73
CA GLN A 175 20.26 -88.99 -61.20
C GLN A 175 21.00 -90.22 -61.75
N GLU A 176 22.16 -90.58 -61.18
CA GLU A 176 22.87 -91.84 -61.51
C GLU A 176 22.13 -93.10 -61.04
N LYS A 177 21.40 -93.04 -59.91
CA LYS A 177 20.61 -94.19 -59.41
C LYS A 177 19.23 -94.32 -60.06
N SER A 178 18.61 -93.22 -60.51
CA SER A 178 17.32 -93.25 -61.22
C SER A 178 17.42 -93.65 -62.69
N ALA A 179 18.62 -93.63 -63.29
CA ALA A 179 18.84 -94.10 -64.66
C ALA A 179 18.89 -95.64 -64.79
N THR A 180 19.01 -96.38 -63.69
CA THR A 180 19.32 -97.83 -63.72
C THR A 180 18.22 -98.74 -63.14
N GLN A 181 17.13 -98.21 -62.56
CA GLN A 181 16.23 -99.05 -61.74
C GLN A 181 14.72 -98.85 -61.90
N GLN A 182 14.21 -98.36 -63.04
CA GLN A 182 12.78 -98.45 -63.35
C GLN A 182 12.50 -98.86 -64.81
N ARG A 183 12.96 -100.07 -65.17
CA ARG A 183 12.22 -100.96 -66.08
C ARG A 183 11.54 -102.04 -65.22
N ALA A 184 10.23 -102.19 -65.45
CA ALA A 184 9.33 -103.26 -64.98
C ALA A 184 9.01 -103.30 -63.47
N ALA A 185 7.83 -103.66 -63.00
CA ALA A 185 6.45 -103.69 -63.51
C ALA A 185 5.56 -103.97 -62.27
N LYS A 186 4.36 -103.36 -62.26
CA LYS A 186 3.07 -103.70 -61.61
C LYS A 186 2.86 -105.18 -61.13
N PRO A 187 1.76 -105.56 -60.41
CA PRO A 187 0.72 -104.79 -59.66
C PRO A 187 0.16 -105.49 -58.35
N GLN A 188 -0.86 -104.86 -57.72
CA GLN A 188 -2.07 -105.46 -57.05
C GLN A 188 -1.87 -106.30 -55.75
N ASP A 189 -2.73 -106.36 -54.73
CA ASP A 189 -4.14 -106.00 -54.50
C ASP A 189 -4.51 -106.19 -52.98
N ARG A 190 -5.74 -105.76 -52.59
CA ARG A 190 -6.59 -106.21 -51.44
C ARG A 190 -6.42 -105.66 -49.98
N LYS A 191 -7.39 -104.79 -49.59
CA LYS A 191 -8.38 -104.79 -48.45
C LYS A 191 -8.28 -105.87 -47.33
N PRO A 192 -8.94 -105.78 -46.12
CA PRO A 192 -9.97 -104.82 -45.59
C PRO A 192 -9.95 -104.49 -44.04
N ALA A 193 -10.98 -103.74 -43.59
CA ALA A 193 -11.75 -103.76 -42.30
C ALA A 193 -11.16 -103.14 -41.00
N GLN A 194 -11.65 -101.98 -40.49
CA GLN A 194 -12.87 -101.70 -39.66
C GLN A 194 -12.83 -102.26 -38.21
N PRO A 195 -13.63 -101.78 -37.20
CA PRO A 195 -14.34 -100.49 -36.95
C PRO A 195 -14.17 -100.01 -35.46
N GLN A 196 -14.55 -98.81 -35.01
CA GLN A 196 -15.79 -98.44 -34.26
C GLN A 196 -15.48 -97.09 -33.55
N GLN A 197 -16.10 -95.94 -33.79
CA GLN A 197 -17.50 -95.53 -33.57
C GLN A 197 -18.05 -96.01 -32.22
N SER A 198 -18.20 -95.14 -31.22
CA SER A 198 -19.38 -94.26 -31.18
C SER A 198 -19.28 -93.35 -29.95
N ARG A 199 -19.64 -92.06 -30.11
CA ARG A 199 -20.39 -91.22 -29.13
C ARG A 199 -20.25 -89.69 -29.26
N ARG A 200 -19.74 -89.11 -30.36
CA ARG A 200 -19.78 -87.63 -30.53
C ARG A 200 -20.51 -87.09 -31.76
N ALA A 201 -21.29 -87.94 -32.44
CA ALA A 201 -22.15 -87.53 -33.57
C ALA A 201 -23.47 -86.84 -33.17
N GLN A 202 -23.81 -86.76 -31.87
CA GLN A 202 -24.95 -85.93 -31.41
C GLN A 202 -24.55 -84.51 -30.98
N GLN A 203 -23.26 -84.16 -31.06
CA GLN A 203 -22.74 -82.84 -30.72
C GLN A 203 -22.45 -81.94 -31.95
N GLU A 204 -22.45 -82.51 -33.15
CA GLU A 204 -22.17 -81.76 -34.39
C GLU A 204 -23.42 -81.10 -34.99
N ASP A 205 -24.61 -81.66 -34.84
CA ASP A 205 -25.80 -81.08 -35.48
C ASP A 205 -26.30 -79.81 -34.78
N ARG A 206 -25.97 -79.64 -33.48
CA ARG A 206 -26.12 -78.33 -32.81
C ARG A 206 -25.06 -77.30 -33.22
N ARG A 207 -23.87 -77.72 -33.66
CA ARG A 207 -22.81 -76.83 -34.17
C ARG A 207 -23.04 -76.40 -35.62
N LYS A 208 -23.71 -77.21 -36.43
CA LYS A 208 -24.00 -76.88 -37.85
C LYS A 208 -25.07 -75.80 -38.01
N ALA A 209 -26.09 -75.76 -37.15
CA ALA A 209 -27.10 -74.68 -37.20
C ALA A 209 -26.51 -73.31 -36.79
N GLN A 210 -25.67 -73.25 -35.74
CA GLN A 210 -25.02 -71.99 -35.32
C GLN A 210 -23.89 -71.51 -36.26
N GLN A 211 -23.26 -72.41 -37.03
CA GLN A 211 -22.26 -72.03 -38.03
C GLN A 211 -22.85 -71.48 -39.33
N GLN A 212 -24.13 -71.70 -39.62
CA GLN A 212 -24.74 -71.26 -40.88
C GLN A 212 -25.23 -69.80 -40.80
N ASP A 213 -25.83 -69.38 -39.68
CA ASP A 213 -26.19 -67.97 -39.43
C ASP A 213 -24.95 -67.05 -39.34
N LEU A 214 -23.84 -67.55 -38.79
CA LEU A 214 -22.55 -66.84 -38.75
C LEU A 214 -21.86 -66.77 -40.13
N ARG A 215 -22.19 -67.68 -41.06
CA ARG A 215 -21.68 -67.67 -42.44
C ARG A 215 -22.44 -66.68 -43.32
N GLU A 216 -23.75 -66.56 -43.16
CA GLU A 216 -24.56 -65.62 -43.96
C GLU A 216 -24.34 -64.16 -43.53
N SER A 217 -24.18 -63.90 -42.22
CA SER A 217 -23.78 -62.58 -41.69
C SER A 217 -22.37 -62.15 -42.15
N ARG A 218 -21.38 -63.06 -42.14
CA ARG A 218 -20.03 -62.78 -42.68
C ARG A 218 -20.02 -62.61 -44.19
N GLN A 219 -20.84 -63.34 -44.96
CA GLN A 219 -20.92 -63.15 -46.42
C GLN A 219 -21.59 -61.83 -46.82
N ALA A 220 -22.58 -61.35 -46.05
CA ALA A 220 -23.18 -60.04 -46.28
C ALA A 220 -22.18 -58.89 -45.99
N GLN A 221 -21.40 -59.00 -44.90
CA GLN A 221 -20.32 -58.05 -44.59
C GLN A 221 -19.16 -58.10 -45.60
N LEU A 222 -18.77 -59.29 -46.08
CA LEU A 222 -17.74 -59.44 -47.12
C LEU A 222 -18.20 -58.87 -48.48
N ARG A 223 -19.49 -58.98 -48.85
CA ARG A 223 -20.01 -58.36 -50.09
C ARG A 223 -20.12 -56.84 -49.99
N GLN A 224 -20.36 -56.28 -48.81
CA GLN A 224 -20.29 -54.84 -48.56
C GLN A 224 -18.84 -54.33 -48.53
N SER A 225 -17.90 -55.06 -47.92
CA SER A 225 -16.48 -54.68 -47.94
C SER A 225 -15.86 -54.82 -49.32
N GLN A 226 -16.23 -55.84 -50.10
CA GLN A 226 -15.78 -56.00 -51.49
C GLN A 226 -16.32 -54.90 -52.41
N ARG A 227 -17.58 -54.45 -52.24
CA ARG A 227 -18.08 -53.29 -53.01
C ARG A 227 -17.39 -51.98 -52.63
N ALA A 228 -17.01 -51.82 -51.35
CA ALA A 228 -16.24 -50.67 -50.90
C ALA A 228 -14.76 -50.74 -51.36
N GLU A 229 -14.16 -51.93 -51.39
CA GLU A 229 -12.80 -52.16 -51.91
C GLU A 229 -12.75 -52.04 -53.43
N ASP A 230 -13.76 -52.50 -54.17
CA ASP A 230 -13.84 -52.37 -55.63
C ASP A 230 -14.08 -50.91 -56.05
N GLN A 231 -14.89 -50.15 -55.31
CA GLN A 231 -15.04 -48.71 -55.53
C GLN A 231 -13.78 -47.92 -55.16
N ALA A 232 -13.08 -48.33 -54.09
CA ALA A 232 -11.78 -47.75 -53.71
C ALA A 232 -10.68 -48.12 -54.72
N ALA A 233 -10.68 -49.35 -55.26
CA ALA A 233 -9.76 -49.81 -56.30
C ALA A 233 -10.01 -49.12 -57.63
N GLN A 234 -11.27 -48.88 -58.03
CA GLN A 234 -11.60 -48.10 -59.23
C GLN A 234 -11.23 -46.61 -59.09
N HIS A 235 -11.32 -46.05 -57.89
CA HIS A 235 -10.84 -44.68 -57.61
C HIS A 235 -9.30 -44.62 -57.61
N LEU A 236 -8.61 -45.63 -57.05
CA LEU A 236 -7.15 -45.76 -57.08
C LEU A 236 -6.60 -46.04 -58.49
N ASP A 237 -7.32 -46.78 -59.33
CA ASP A 237 -6.95 -47.02 -60.73
C ASP A 237 -7.19 -45.79 -61.62
N LYS A 238 -8.22 -44.98 -61.38
CA LYS A 238 -8.35 -43.66 -62.04
C LYS A 238 -7.22 -42.71 -61.65
N VAL A 239 -6.81 -42.68 -60.37
CA VAL A 239 -5.68 -41.88 -59.88
C VAL A 239 -4.33 -42.42 -60.37
N ARG A 240 -4.18 -43.75 -60.53
CA ARG A 240 -3.01 -44.39 -61.14
C ARG A 240 -2.92 -44.15 -62.64
N GLN A 241 -4.04 -44.18 -63.38
CA GLN A 241 -4.08 -43.90 -64.82
C GLN A 241 -3.77 -42.42 -65.11
N GLN A 242 -4.21 -41.49 -64.26
CA GLN A 242 -3.80 -40.07 -64.34
C GLN A 242 -2.29 -39.88 -64.09
N ARG A 243 -1.73 -40.54 -63.05
CA ARG A 243 -0.28 -40.51 -62.78
C ARG A 243 0.55 -41.26 -63.83
N GLN A 244 0.03 -42.32 -64.46
CA GLN A 244 0.70 -43.04 -65.54
C GLN A 244 0.68 -42.27 -66.86
N ALA A 245 -0.37 -41.50 -67.17
CA ALA A 245 -0.39 -40.60 -68.33
C ALA A 245 0.60 -39.43 -68.19
N GLU A 246 0.79 -38.90 -66.98
CA GLU A 246 1.83 -37.90 -66.69
C GLU A 246 3.25 -38.50 -66.72
N MET A 247 3.42 -39.74 -66.26
CA MET A 247 4.71 -40.44 -66.29
C MET A 247 5.11 -40.91 -67.71
N GLN A 248 4.14 -41.26 -68.57
CA GLN A 248 4.39 -41.63 -69.97
C GLN A 248 4.77 -40.43 -70.85
N ARG A 249 4.32 -39.20 -70.52
CA ARG A 249 4.88 -37.96 -71.12
C ARG A 249 6.34 -37.70 -70.69
N GLY A 250 6.70 -38.05 -69.46
CA GLY A 250 8.09 -37.96 -68.98
C GLY A 250 9.02 -39.05 -69.54
N GLN A 251 8.49 -40.24 -69.81
CA GLN A 251 9.30 -41.39 -70.28
C GLN A 251 9.51 -41.41 -71.81
N SER A 252 8.64 -40.79 -72.62
CA SER A 252 8.86 -40.65 -74.08
C SER A 252 9.98 -39.66 -74.47
N LEU A 253 10.37 -38.74 -73.56
CA LEU A 253 11.54 -37.86 -73.71
C LEU A 253 12.84 -38.49 -73.16
N ALA A 254 12.72 -39.54 -72.33
CA ALA A 254 13.85 -40.28 -71.78
C ALA A 254 14.30 -41.43 -72.71
N SER A 255 13.37 -42.08 -73.40
CA SER A 255 13.66 -43.18 -74.34
C SER A 255 14.39 -42.74 -75.61
N GLN A 256 14.15 -41.52 -76.13
CA GLN A 256 14.95 -40.96 -77.25
C GLN A 256 16.41 -40.64 -76.87
N ARG A 257 16.72 -40.47 -75.57
CA ARG A 257 18.09 -40.23 -75.09
C ARG A 257 18.86 -41.50 -74.79
N GLU A 258 18.17 -42.61 -74.54
CA GLU A 258 18.78 -43.89 -74.19
C GLU A 258 19.16 -44.71 -75.44
N GLU A 259 18.41 -44.55 -76.54
CA GLU A 259 18.69 -45.18 -77.84
C GLU A 259 19.99 -44.64 -78.49
N ARG A 260 20.31 -43.35 -78.31
CA ARG A 260 21.63 -42.77 -78.70
C ARG A 260 22.80 -43.23 -77.82
N ARG A 261 22.52 -43.77 -76.63
CA ARG A 261 23.54 -44.16 -75.64
C ARG A 261 23.97 -45.61 -75.80
N ASN A 262 23.09 -46.47 -76.31
CA ASN A 262 23.38 -47.88 -76.55
C ASN A 262 24.15 -48.11 -77.85
N ALA A 263 23.94 -47.31 -78.90
CA ALA A 263 24.72 -47.38 -80.14
C ALA A 263 26.22 -47.02 -79.98
N ARG A 264 26.59 -46.23 -78.96
CA ARG A 264 28.00 -45.90 -78.63
C ARG A 264 28.68 -46.96 -77.75
N ARG A 265 27.92 -47.85 -77.12
CA ARG A 265 28.43 -48.81 -76.14
C ARG A 265 28.97 -50.09 -76.79
N ASP A 266 28.49 -50.41 -77.99
CA ASP A 266 28.95 -51.58 -78.75
C ASP A 266 30.26 -51.32 -79.51
N GLN A 267 30.55 -50.05 -79.86
CA GLN A 267 31.83 -49.66 -80.47
C GLN A 267 32.98 -49.62 -79.44
N GLN A 268 32.65 -49.38 -78.16
CA GLN A 268 33.64 -49.23 -77.08
C GLN A 268 34.11 -50.55 -76.46
N ARG A 269 33.49 -51.69 -76.84
CA ARG A 269 33.90 -53.01 -76.37
C ARG A 269 35.04 -53.64 -77.18
N GLN A 270 35.34 -53.10 -78.36
CA GLN A 270 36.48 -53.55 -79.18
C GLN A 270 37.79 -52.80 -78.83
N ASP A 271 37.72 -51.57 -78.31
CA ASP A 271 38.91 -50.78 -77.93
C ASP A 271 39.45 -51.08 -76.52
N LEU A 272 38.71 -51.83 -75.68
CA LEU A 272 39.07 -52.17 -74.30
C LEU A 272 40.17 -53.27 -74.19
N GLY A 273 40.63 -53.82 -75.31
CA GLY A 273 41.77 -54.75 -75.36
C GLY A 273 43.14 -54.04 -75.28
N ASP A 274 43.24 -52.83 -75.83
CA ASP A 274 44.52 -52.10 -75.94
C ASP A 274 44.73 -51.06 -74.82
N GLU A 275 43.66 -50.64 -74.12
CA GLU A 275 43.73 -49.69 -72.98
C GLU A 275 44.31 -50.28 -71.69
N SER A 276 44.32 -51.61 -71.52
CA SER A 276 44.82 -52.25 -70.30
C SER A 276 46.33 -52.07 -70.09
N ARG A 277 47.10 -51.75 -71.15
CA ARG A 277 48.54 -51.47 -71.07
C ARG A 277 48.88 -49.98 -70.89
N ALA A 278 47.89 -49.10 -71.00
CA ALA A 278 48.00 -47.66 -70.72
C ALA A 278 47.57 -47.32 -69.27
N ALA A 279 46.67 -48.12 -68.69
CA ALA A 279 46.15 -47.94 -67.32
C ALA A 279 47.21 -48.07 -66.21
N GLU A 280 48.26 -48.88 -66.42
CA GLU A 280 49.36 -49.03 -65.45
C GLU A 280 50.22 -47.76 -65.35
N ARG A 281 50.49 -47.07 -66.47
CA ARG A 281 51.25 -45.81 -66.50
C ARG A 281 50.46 -44.61 -65.96
N GLN A 282 49.13 -44.65 -66.02
CA GLN A 282 48.25 -43.62 -65.44
C GLN A 282 48.04 -43.74 -63.93
N ASN A 283 48.11 -44.96 -63.37
CA ASN A 283 47.98 -45.15 -61.92
C ASN A 283 49.18 -44.57 -61.14
N GLU A 284 50.37 -44.56 -61.75
CA GLU A 284 51.57 -43.94 -61.17
C GLU A 284 51.49 -42.40 -61.18
N GLN A 285 50.99 -41.79 -62.27
CA GLN A 285 50.70 -40.35 -62.32
C GLN A 285 49.54 -39.93 -61.39
N ARG A 286 48.55 -40.80 -61.13
CA ARG A 286 47.47 -40.53 -60.19
C ARG A 286 47.95 -40.48 -58.74
N ARG A 287 48.94 -41.30 -58.35
CA ARG A 287 49.53 -41.25 -57.01
C ARG A 287 50.30 -39.94 -56.76
N GLN A 288 51.02 -39.44 -57.76
CA GLN A 288 51.72 -38.15 -57.67
C GLN A 288 50.77 -36.96 -57.62
N ARG A 289 49.65 -36.99 -58.36
CA ARG A 289 48.60 -35.93 -58.28
C ARG A 289 47.83 -35.95 -56.97
N GLN A 290 47.55 -37.13 -56.40
CA GLN A 290 46.88 -37.23 -55.10
C GLN A 290 47.74 -36.68 -53.95
N GLN A 291 49.07 -36.78 -54.02
CA GLN A 291 49.95 -36.15 -53.03
C GLN A 291 49.98 -34.62 -53.18
N ALA A 292 49.98 -34.10 -54.42
CA ALA A 292 49.89 -32.66 -54.67
C ALA A 292 48.53 -32.06 -54.25
N ASP A 293 47.43 -32.80 -54.44
CA ASP A 293 46.08 -32.37 -54.02
C ASP A 293 45.92 -32.37 -52.49
N LEU A 294 46.58 -33.29 -51.77
CA LEU A 294 46.59 -33.31 -50.30
C LEU A 294 47.42 -32.15 -49.70
N GLU A 295 48.53 -31.76 -50.33
CA GLU A 295 49.29 -30.57 -49.95
C GLU A 295 48.53 -29.28 -50.24
N THR A 296 47.82 -29.23 -51.37
CA THR A 296 46.95 -28.09 -51.73
C THR A 296 45.77 -27.98 -50.76
N GLN A 297 45.18 -29.09 -50.32
CA GLN A 297 44.14 -29.09 -49.28
C GLN A 297 44.68 -28.70 -47.89
N ARG A 298 45.92 -29.07 -47.55
CA ARG A 298 46.58 -28.60 -46.31
C ARG A 298 46.86 -27.09 -46.33
N GLN A 299 47.28 -26.53 -47.46
CA GLN A 299 47.46 -25.09 -47.61
C GLN A 299 46.13 -24.32 -47.66
N ALA A 300 45.08 -24.90 -48.26
CA ALA A 300 43.73 -24.33 -48.26
C ALA A 300 43.10 -24.34 -46.85
N SER A 301 43.31 -25.40 -46.06
CA SER A 301 42.82 -25.46 -44.68
C SER A 301 43.58 -24.53 -43.73
N LEU A 302 44.91 -24.38 -43.90
CA LEU A 302 45.69 -23.40 -43.14
C LEU A 302 45.28 -21.95 -43.46
N SER A 303 45.02 -21.62 -44.73
CA SER A 303 44.54 -20.29 -45.13
C SER A 303 43.11 -20.03 -44.64
N GLN A 304 42.25 -21.05 -44.58
CA GLN A 304 40.90 -20.92 -44.06
C GLN A 304 40.88 -20.72 -42.54
N VAL A 305 41.76 -21.40 -41.79
CA VAL A 305 41.96 -21.16 -40.35
C VAL A 305 42.48 -19.73 -40.11
N GLN A 306 43.40 -19.23 -40.93
CA GLN A 306 43.88 -17.84 -40.82
C GLN A 306 42.79 -16.81 -41.12
N VAL A 307 41.91 -17.06 -42.10
CA VAL A 307 40.77 -16.19 -42.42
C VAL A 307 39.72 -16.20 -41.30
N ASP A 308 39.45 -17.35 -40.71
CA ASP A 308 38.51 -17.47 -39.60
C ASP A 308 39.08 -16.88 -38.29
N GLU A 309 40.39 -17.00 -38.07
CA GLU A 309 41.08 -16.36 -36.95
C GLU A 309 41.08 -14.83 -37.10
N ALA A 310 41.36 -14.31 -38.30
CA ALA A 310 41.25 -12.88 -38.61
C ALA A 310 39.81 -12.36 -38.43
N ARG A 311 38.79 -13.11 -38.88
CA ARG A 311 37.39 -12.77 -38.62
C ARG A 311 37.04 -12.80 -37.13
N SER A 312 37.61 -13.72 -36.36
CA SER A 312 37.41 -13.78 -34.91
C SER A 312 38.05 -12.58 -34.20
N GLN A 313 39.25 -12.17 -34.63
CA GLN A 313 39.95 -11.00 -34.10
C GLN A 313 39.20 -9.72 -34.45
N GLN A 314 38.68 -9.61 -35.68
CA GLN A 314 37.86 -8.48 -36.12
C GLN A 314 36.53 -8.39 -35.33
N ARG A 315 35.90 -9.54 -35.01
CA ARG A 315 34.72 -9.56 -34.11
C ARG A 315 35.07 -9.16 -32.67
N ARG A 316 36.23 -9.57 -32.15
CA ARG A 316 36.69 -9.17 -30.82
C ARG A 316 37.00 -7.67 -30.75
N GLN A 317 37.59 -7.11 -31.79
CA GLN A 317 37.82 -5.66 -31.92
C GLN A 317 36.49 -4.89 -32.03
N ALA A 318 35.56 -5.33 -32.88
CA ALA A 318 34.25 -4.69 -32.96
C ALA A 318 33.46 -4.76 -31.63
N GLN A 319 33.60 -5.86 -30.88
CA GLN A 319 33.00 -5.98 -29.54
C GLN A 319 33.69 -5.10 -28.49
N SER A 320 35.02 -4.93 -28.55
CA SER A 320 35.74 -4.05 -27.63
C SER A 320 35.45 -2.57 -27.93
N GLU A 321 35.33 -2.19 -29.20
CA GLU A 321 34.90 -0.86 -29.65
C GLU A 321 33.45 -0.57 -29.25
N SER A 322 32.54 -1.53 -29.40
CA SER A 322 31.15 -1.39 -28.95
C SER A 322 31.07 -1.20 -27.42
N ARG A 323 31.85 -1.97 -26.65
CA ARG A 323 31.94 -1.81 -25.19
C ARG A 323 32.56 -0.47 -24.79
N SER A 324 33.59 0.00 -25.48
CA SER A 324 34.22 1.29 -25.19
C SER A 324 33.28 2.46 -25.52
N ALA A 325 32.53 2.37 -26.63
CA ALA A 325 31.49 3.33 -27.00
C ALA A 325 30.34 3.35 -25.97
N GLN A 326 29.88 2.20 -25.49
CA GLN A 326 28.86 2.11 -24.43
C GLN A 326 29.36 2.72 -23.12
N LEU A 327 30.61 2.46 -22.72
CA LEU A 327 31.20 3.07 -21.53
C LEU A 327 31.34 4.59 -21.67
N GLN A 328 31.70 5.08 -22.86
CA GLN A 328 31.74 6.52 -23.12
C GLN A 328 30.36 7.16 -23.10
N ALA A 329 29.33 6.50 -23.64
CA ALA A 329 27.94 6.95 -23.57
C ALA A 329 27.45 7.01 -22.11
N ALA A 330 27.67 5.95 -21.33
CA ALA A 330 27.32 5.91 -19.91
C ALA A 330 28.03 7.02 -19.11
N ARG A 331 29.30 7.32 -19.41
CA ARG A 331 30.02 8.45 -18.79
C ARG A 331 29.44 9.82 -19.18
N ARG A 332 28.96 9.98 -20.42
CA ARG A 332 28.29 11.22 -20.85
C ARG A 332 26.96 11.40 -20.12
N ASP A 333 26.17 10.33 -19.99
CA ASP A 333 24.90 10.36 -19.26
C ASP A 333 25.12 10.63 -17.77
N GLN A 334 26.14 10.02 -17.16
CA GLN A 334 26.52 10.30 -15.79
C GLN A 334 26.88 11.79 -15.59
N ARG A 335 27.72 12.36 -16.46
CA ARG A 335 28.07 13.80 -16.40
C ARG A 335 26.85 14.70 -16.60
N ARG A 336 25.92 14.32 -17.48
CA ARG A 336 24.67 15.06 -17.70
C ARG A 336 23.78 15.03 -16.45
N ASN A 337 23.69 13.88 -15.79
CA ASN A 337 22.94 13.72 -14.54
C ASN A 337 23.58 14.48 -13.38
N GLU A 338 24.92 14.48 -13.29
CA GLU A 338 25.68 15.27 -12.30
C GLU A 338 25.52 16.77 -12.54
N ALA A 339 25.55 17.24 -13.79
CA ALA A 339 25.27 18.64 -14.12
C ALA A 339 23.82 19.03 -13.76
N THR A 340 22.84 18.19 -14.11
CA THR A 340 21.42 18.45 -13.80
C THR A 340 21.15 18.45 -12.30
N SER A 341 21.84 17.59 -11.53
CA SER A 341 21.70 17.56 -10.07
C SER A 341 22.37 18.76 -9.41
N ALA A 342 23.53 19.21 -9.93
CA ALA A 342 24.18 20.44 -9.48
C ALA A 342 23.31 21.68 -9.75
N ASP A 343 22.71 21.78 -10.94
CA ASP A 343 21.79 22.88 -11.29
C ASP A 343 20.55 22.88 -10.40
N ARG A 344 19.98 21.70 -10.13
CA ARG A 344 18.84 21.56 -9.21
C ARG A 344 19.20 21.98 -7.79
N GLN A 345 20.39 21.61 -7.31
CA GLN A 345 20.87 22.01 -5.99
C GLN A 345 21.12 23.52 -5.91
N ALA A 346 21.65 24.11 -6.98
CA ALA A 346 21.83 25.56 -7.09
C ALA A 346 20.47 26.29 -7.07
N ALA A 347 19.46 25.79 -7.77
CA ALA A 347 18.10 26.33 -7.76
C ALA A 347 17.45 26.26 -6.36
N ILE A 348 17.54 25.11 -5.68
CA ILE A 348 17.05 24.95 -4.30
C ILE A 348 17.75 25.93 -3.34
N ASN A 349 19.06 26.12 -3.49
CA ASN A 349 19.81 27.06 -2.66
C ASN A 349 19.44 28.52 -2.96
N ALA A 350 19.18 28.87 -4.22
CA ALA A 350 18.69 30.19 -4.61
C ALA A 350 17.29 30.46 -4.04
N GLU A 351 16.39 29.47 -4.10
CA GLU A 351 15.05 29.55 -3.53
C GLU A 351 15.09 29.70 -2.00
N ARG A 352 15.94 28.94 -1.30
CA ARG A 352 16.15 29.12 0.15
C ARG A 352 16.65 30.51 0.51
N ARG A 353 17.55 31.09 -0.31
CA ARG A 353 18.02 32.47 -0.10
C ARG A 353 16.91 33.49 -0.33
N ALA A 354 16.04 33.29 -1.32
CA ALA A 354 14.87 34.13 -1.54
C ALA A 354 13.88 34.03 -0.37
N GLN A 355 13.52 32.81 0.05
CA GLN A 355 12.64 32.57 1.20
C GLN A 355 13.20 33.16 2.49
N SER A 356 14.53 33.11 2.70
CA SER A 356 15.17 33.74 3.87
C SER A 356 15.01 35.27 3.85
N ARG A 357 15.14 35.92 2.69
CA ARG A 357 14.94 37.37 2.54
C ARG A 357 13.47 37.75 2.75
N ASP A 358 12.55 36.96 2.22
CA ASP A 358 11.12 37.18 2.40
C ASP A 358 10.71 36.98 3.86
N ALA A 359 11.26 35.97 4.53
CA ALA A 359 11.05 35.72 5.95
C ALA A 359 11.61 36.85 6.84
N GLU A 360 12.77 37.40 6.49
CA GLU A 360 13.35 38.55 7.19
C GLU A 360 12.52 39.82 6.99
N THR A 361 12.05 40.07 5.77
CA THR A 361 11.14 41.18 5.47
C THR A 361 9.79 41.02 6.20
N ALA A 362 9.27 39.79 6.27
CA ALA A 362 8.06 39.47 7.01
C ALA A 362 8.25 39.65 8.53
N ARG A 363 9.42 39.30 9.08
CA ARG A 363 9.77 39.56 10.49
C ARG A 363 9.78 41.06 10.78
N GLN A 364 10.41 41.87 9.93
CA GLN A 364 10.42 43.33 10.08
C GLN A 364 9.01 43.93 10.03
N ARG A 365 8.13 43.45 9.13
CA ARG A 365 6.72 43.87 9.09
C ARG A 365 5.94 43.43 10.33
N MET A 366 6.14 42.20 10.78
CA MET A 366 5.50 41.66 11.99
C MET A 366 5.95 42.40 13.25
N GLU A 367 7.21 42.82 13.33
CA GLU A 367 7.73 43.61 14.43
C GLU A 367 7.15 45.04 14.43
N GLY A 368 6.96 45.64 13.25
CA GLY A 368 6.21 46.89 13.07
C GLY A 368 4.73 46.77 13.48
N LEU A 369 4.08 45.66 13.13
CA LEU A 369 2.69 45.40 13.55
C LEU A 369 2.59 45.10 15.05
N ARG A 370 3.55 44.37 15.64
CA ARG A 370 3.61 44.10 17.08
C ARG A 370 3.84 45.36 17.90
N SER A 371 4.68 46.28 17.43
CA SER A 371 4.87 47.57 18.09
C SER A 371 3.60 48.41 18.06
N GLN A 372 2.92 48.49 16.91
CA GLN A 372 1.60 49.15 16.82
C GLN A 372 0.52 48.46 17.66
N GLN A 373 0.51 47.12 17.72
CA GLN A 373 -0.45 46.35 18.50
C GLN A 373 -0.17 46.45 20.00
N ALA A 374 1.10 46.50 20.41
CA ALA A 374 1.49 46.76 21.80
C ALA A 374 1.07 48.17 22.24
N GLU A 375 1.18 49.17 21.36
CA GLU A 375 0.72 50.54 21.61
C GLU A 375 -0.81 50.61 21.72
N ARG A 376 -1.54 49.96 20.81
CA ARG A 376 -3.00 49.81 20.90
C ARG A 376 -3.43 49.06 22.16
N SER A 377 -2.68 48.02 22.55
CA SER A 377 -2.96 47.22 23.75
C SER A 377 -2.69 48.01 25.03
N ARG A 378 -1.66 48.88 25.05
CA ARG A 378 -1.44 49.83 26.16
C ARG A 378 -2.59 50.82 26.26
N ASN A 379 -3.04 51.38 25.14
CA ASN A 379 -4.16 52.32 25.12
C ASN A 379 -5.48 51.63 25.52
N GLN A 380 -5.71 50.39 25.07
CA GLN A 380 -6.87 49.60 25.48
C GLN A 380 -6.80 49.18 26.95
N ARG A 381 -5.62 48.81 27.48
CA ARG A 381 -5.46 48.52 28.91
C ARG A 381 -5.71 49.75 29.76
N GLN A 382 -5.22 50.91 29.36
CA GLN A 382 -5.53 52.18 30.06
C GLN A 382 -7.04 52.50 30.02
N ALA A 383 -7.73 52.21 28.90
CA ALA A 383 -9.17 52.39 28.80
C ALA A 383 -9.96 51.36 29.64
N LEU A 384 -9.53 50.09 29.63
CA LEU A 384 -10.13 49.00 30.39
C LEU A 384 -9.88 49.13 31.89
N ASP A 385 -8.71 49.60 32.32
CA ASP A 385 -8.41 49.88 33.72
C ASP A 385 -9.27 51.04 34.23
N ALA A 386 -9.48 52.08 33.41
CA ALA A 386 -10.41 53.17 33.72
C ALA A 386 -11.89 52.71 33.79
N GLU A 387 -12.28 51.71 32.98
CA GLU A 387 -13.63 51.14 32.99
C GLU A 387 -13.83 50.10 34.12
N GLN A 388 -12.79 49.33 34.44
CA GLN A 388 -12.77 48.38 35.55
C GLN A 388 -12.76 49.10 36.90
N GLN A 389 -12.12 50.26 37.02
CA GLN A 389 -12.29 51.13 38.19
C GLN A 389 -13.75 51.56 38.36
N ARG A 390 -14.44 51.96 37.28
CA ARG A 390 -15.88 52.30 37.32
C ARG A 390 -16.79 51.11 37.61
N ARG A 391 -16.42 49.91 37.16
CA ARG A 391 -17.18 48.66 37.42
C ARG A 391 -16.87 48.04 38.78
N GLY A 392 -15.67 48.25 39.33
CA GLY A 392 -15.28 47.84 40.68
C GLY A 392 -16.12 48.55 41.74
N ASP A 393 -16.39 49.83 41.55
CA ASP A 393 -17.28 50.63 42.40
C ASP A 393 -18.74 50.13 42.37
N LEU A 394 -19.17 49.45 41.29
CA LEU A 394 -20.51 48.89 41.13
C LEU A 394 -20.61 47.41 41.55
N ARG A 395 -19.52 46.64 41.50
CA ARG A 395 -19.49 45.20 41.86
C ARG A 395 -19.26 44.93 43.35
N ALA A 396 -18.82 45.92 44.12
CA ALA A 396 -18.72 45.81 45.59
C ALA A 396 -20.09 45.59 46.29
N ALA A 397 -21.22 45.67 45.56
CA ALA A 397 -22.57 45.51 46.07
C ALA A 397 -23.26 44.16 45.75
N ALA A 398 -22.65 43.22 45.01
CA ALA A 398 -23.32 41.97 44.64
C ALA A 398 -22.38 40.75 44.69
N GLY A 399 -22.51 39.95 45.77
CA GLY A 399 -21.81 38.69 46.00
C GLY A 399 -21.97 37.69 44.83
N SER A 400 -20.94 36.93 44.46
CA SER A 400 -20.26 35.86 45.20
C SER A 400 -21.13 34.60 45.40
N THR A 401 -21.46 33.91 44.30
CA THR A 401 -21.83 32.47 44.23
C THR A 401 -22.03 32.01 42.77
N ARG A 402 -21.01 32.11 41.90
CA ARG A 402 -21.12 31.64 40.49
C ARG A 402 -19.79 31.22 39.85
N GLY A 403 -18.99 30.44 40.59
CA GLY A 403 -17.59 30.15 40.25
C GLY A 403 -17.32 28.96 39.32
N GLN A 404 -18.29 28.08 39.05
CA GLN A 404 -18.03 26.83 38.30
C GLN A 404 -18.66 26.76 36.90
N GLU A 405 -19.72 27.52 36.59
CA GLU A 405 -20.27 27.57 35.22
C GLU A 405 -19.43 28.44 34.26
N ALA A 406 -18.68 29.41 34.81
CA ALA A 406 -17.94 30.39 34.02
C ALA A 406 -16.65 29.84 33.36
N SER A 407 -16.12 28.70 33.83
CA SER A 407 -14.95 28.06 33.22
C SER A 407 -15.30 27.24 31.97
N ALA A 408 -16.48 26.61 31.94
CA ALA A 408 -16.96 25.90 30.74
C ALA A 408 -17.29 26.87 29.61
N GLN A 409 -17.97 27.99 29.91
CA GLN A 409 -18.31 29.02 28.91
C GLN A 409 -17.11 29.76 28.30
N ARG A 410 -15.96 29.83 28.99
CA ARG A 410 -14.75 30.47 28.44
C ARG A 410 -13.97 29.55 27.50
N ALA A 411 -14.09 28.23 27.66
CA ALA A 411 -13.45 27.28 26.76
C ALA A 411 -14.15 27.23 25.38
N SER A 412 -15.46 27.49 25.34
CA SER A 412 -16.27 27.53 24.12
C SER A 412 -16.04 28.78 23.25
N GLU A 413 -15.35 29.82 23.74
CA GLU A 413 -15.06 31.03 22.95
C GLU A 413 -13.99 30.81 21.85
N ASN A 414 -13.29 29.66 21.87
CA ASN A 414 -12.15 29.43 20.98
C ASN A 414 -12.51 28.79 19.63
N LEU A 415 -13.58 27.99 19.56
CA LEU A 415 -13.97 27.28 18.34
C LEU A 415 -15.23 27.91 17.73
N SER A 416 -15.20 28.12 16.42
CA SER A 416 -16.33 28.66 15.68
C SER A 416 -17.33 27.56 15.29
N TRP A 417 -18.61 27.93 15.21
CA TRP A 417 -19.62 27.05 14.61
C TRP A 417 -19.27 26.71 13.16
N LEU A 418 -19.44 25.45 12.79
CA LEU A 418 -19.18 24.96 11.43
C LEU A 418 -20.48 24.75 10.66
N ARG A 419 -20.47 25.14 9.38
CA ARG A 419 -21.55 24.88 8.41
C ARG A 419 -21.01 24.27 7.13
N THR A 420 -21.89 23.79 6.26
CA THR A 420 -21.51 23.33 4.92
C THR A 420 -22.01 24.28 3.84
N GLN A 421 -21.20 24.48 2.82
CA GLN A 421 -21.58 25.18 1.58
C GLN A 421 -20.88 24.52 0.39
N GLY A 422 -21.67 23.92 -0.51
CA GLY A 422 -21.14 23.09 -1.59
C GLY A 422 -20.26 21.96 -1.03
N HIS A 423 -19.05 21.80 -1.55
CA HIS A 423 -18.06 20.82 -1.10
C HIS A 423 -17.19 21.27 0.07
N SER A 424 -17.50 22.40 0.71
CA SER A 424 -16.66 22.98 1.75
C SER A 424 -17.35 23.05 3.11
N ILE A 425 -16.55 22.89 4.15
CA ILE A 425 -16.92 23.24 5.53
C ILE A 425 -16.43 24.66 5.77
N LEU A 426 -17.30 25.51 6.29
CA LEU A 426 -17.01 26.91 6.59
C LEU A 426 -17.22 27.18 8.08
N ASP A 427 -16.42 28.07 8.65
CA ASP A 427 -16.67 28.62 9.97
C ASP A 427 -17.73 29.74 9.94
N GLU A 428 -18.01 30.35 11.09
CA GLU A 428 -18.94 31.47 11.23
C GLU A 428 -18.59 32.67 10.35
N ASN A 429 -17.29 32.86 10.06
CA ASN A 429 -16.75 33.96 9.29
C ASN A 429 -16.60 33.63 7.79
N ASP A 430 -17.29 32.59 7.29
CA ASP A 430 -17.18 32.10 5.91
C ASP A 430 -15.78 31.63 5.51
N ARG A 431 -14.90 31.36 6.48
CA ARG A 431 -13.57 30.84 6.20
C ARG A 431 -13.65 29.34 6.09
N ARG A 432 -12.97 28.84 5.07
CA ARG A 432 -12.89 27.41 4.81
C ARG A 432 -12.11 26.69 5.90
N VAL A 433 -12.70 25.65 6.46
CA VAL A 433 -12.09 24.77 7.46
C VAL A 433 -11.86 23.39 6.83
N VAL A 434 -10.63 22.89 6.89
CA VAL A 434 -10.31 21.50 6.53
C VAL A 434 -9.94 20.77 7.81
N LEU A 435 -10.78 19.81 8.18
CA LEU A 435 -10.62 19.02 9.39
C LEU A 435 -9.60 17.90 9.12
N ARG A 436 -8.50 17.87 9.87
CA ARG A 436 -7.43 16.88 9.77
C ARG A 436 -6.99 16.47 11.17
N GLY A 437 -7.00 15.18 11.43
CA GLY A 437 -6.73 14.72 12.78
C GLY A 437 -6.61 13.22 12.94
N VAL A 438 -6.97 12.72 14.11
CA VAL A 438 -6.72 11.33 14.50
C VAL A 438 -7.93 10.68 15.16
N ASN A 439 -8.00 9.36 15.06
CA ASN A 439 -8.92 8.51 15.80
C ASN A 439 -8.28 8.09 17.12
N VAL A 440 -9.08 8.09 18.19
CA VAL A 440 -8.63 7.69 19.53
C VAL A 440 -9.62 6.68 20.07
N VAL A 441 -9.18 5.45 20.29
CA VAL A 441 -10.05 4.31 20.62
C VAL A 441 -9.93 4.01 22.11
N GLY A 442 -11.00 3.58 22.76
CA GLY A 442 -10.93 3.16 24.16
C GLY A 442 -12.08 3.68 25.03
N LEU A 443 -12.98 4.50 24.49
CA LEU A 443 -14.13 4.99 25.27
C LEU A 443 -15.06 3.85 25.72
N ASP A 444 -15.10 2.75 24.95
CA ASP A 444 -15.81 1.50 25.27
C ASP A 444 -14.94 0.47 26.03
N SER A 445 -13.66 0.78 26.26
CA SER A 445 -12.75 -0.09 27.01
C SER A 445 -12.86 0.22 28.50
N GLY A 446 -12.79 -0.83 29.32
CA GLY A 446 -12.82 -0.75 30.78
C GLY A 446 -11.89 0.32 31.33
N PHE A 447 -12.42 1.26 32.10
CA PHE A 447 -11.60 2.21 32.86
C PHE A 447 -11.11 1.57 34.16
N GLN A 448 -9.90 1.91 34.58
CA GLN A 448 -9.51 1.72 35.97
C GLN A 448 -10.08 2.87 36.82
N PRO A 449 -10.53 2.62 38.07
CA PRO A 449 -11.16 3.65 38.90
C PRO A 449 -10.32 4.92 39.12
N ASP A 450 -8.99 4.79 39.09
CA ASP A 450 -8.04 5.88 39.36
C ASP A 450 -7.45 6.50 38.08
N GLU A 451 -7.86 6.04 36.90
CA GLU A 451 -7.34 6.52 35.61
C GLU A 451 -8.33 7.48 34.94
N SER A 452 -7.90 8.71 34.69
CA SER A 452 -8.72 9.68 33.94
C SER A 452 -8.93 9.22 32.49
N LEU A 453 -10.07 9.59 31.89
CA LEU A 453 -10.35 9.29 30.48
C LEU A 453 -9.26 9.83 29.56
N ARG A 454 -8.76 11.03 29.89
CA ARG A 454 -7.66 11.68 29.15
C ARG A 454 -6.40 10.83 29.15
N THR A 455 -5.98 10.29 30.29
CA THR A 455 -4.81 9.42 30.40
C THR A 455 -5.01 8.12 29.62
N LEU A 456 -6.16 7.46 29.78
CA LEU A 456 -6.50 6.21 29.08
C LEU A 456 -6.43 6.36 27.55
N LEU A 457 -6.86 7.52 27.04
CA LEU A 457 -6.87 7.82 25.62
C LEU A 457 -5.50 8.34 25.09
N GLY A 458 -4.50 8.54 25.95
CA GLY A 458 -3.24 9.18 25.58
C GLY A 458 -3.43 10.65 25.19
N LEU A 459 -4.43 11.29 25.79
CA LEU A 459 -4.89 12.67 25.61
C LEU A 459 -4.81 13.44 26.95
N ASP A 460 -3.77 13.20 27.74
CA ASP A 460 -3.40 14.10 28.83
C ASP A 460 -2.71 15.36 28.27
N ASP A 461 -2.24 16.27 29.13
CA ASP A 461 -1.72 17.57 28.68
C ASP A 461 -0.53 17.41 27.73
N LEU A 462 0.35 16.44 27.98
CA LEU A 462 1.48 16.14 27.11
C LEU A 462 1.00 15.54 25.78
N GLY A 463 0.09 14.56 25.82
CA GLY A 463 -0.48 13.94 24.62
C GLY A 463 -1.20 14.95 23.74
N LEU A 464 -2.02 15.82 24.31
CA LEU A 464 -2.69 16.90 23.58
C LEU A 464 -1.69 17.86 22.96
N SER A 465 -0.69 18.33 23.69
CA SER A 465 0.29 19.28 23.14
C SER A 465 1.07 18.69 21.97
N ILE A 466 1.46 17.41 22.06
CA ILE A 466 2.12 16.72 20.93
C ILE A 466 1.16 16.61 19.73
N LEU A 467 -0.09 16.23 19.97
CA LEU A 467 -1.07 16.01 18.90
C LEU A 467 -1.50 17.32 18.21
N THR A 468 -1.71 18.37 18.99
CA THR A 468 -2.26 19.65 18.52
C THR A 468 -1.15 20.63 18.15
N ASP A 469 -0.23 20.94 19.05
CA ASP A 469 0.82 21.94 18.81
C ASP A 469 1.91 21.42 17.86
N LEU A 470 2.37 20.17 18.06
CA LEU A 470 3.49 19.63 17.28
C LEU A 470 3.03 18.97 15.97
N TRP A 471 1.93 18.22 15.99
CA TRP A 471 1.42 17.55 14.79
C TRP A 471 0.45 18.44 14.00
N GLY A 472 -0.27 19.35 14.64
CA GLY A 472 -1.22 20.24 13.96
C GLY A 472 -2.60 19.61 13.74
N ALA A 473 -2.99 18.60 14.53
CA ALA A 473 -4.34 18.07 14.45
C ALA A 473 -5.35 19.11 14.94
N ASN A 474 -6.47 19.26 14.22
CA ASN A 474 -7.58 20.14 14.59
C ASN A 474 -8.89 19.39 14.79
N ILE A 475 -8.89 18.06 14.70
CA ILE A 475 -10.02 17.20 15.06
C ILE A 475 -9.55 15.93 15.75
N VAL A 476 -10.29 15.48 16.76
CA VAL A 476 -10.14 14.16 17.38
C VAL A 476 -11.46 13.42 17.27
N ARG A 477 -11.42 12.22 16.68
CA ARG A 477 -12.59 11.36 16.56
C ARG A 477 -12.61 10.33 17.68
N LEU A 478 -13.73 10.28 18.39
CA LEU A 478 -13.99 9.40 19.53
C LEU A 478 -15.10 8.39 19.15
N PRO A 479 -14.74 7.20 18.64
CA PRO A 479 -15.70 6.12 18.46
C PRO A 479 -16.18 5.56 19.80
N PHE A 480 -17.49 5.30 19.91
CA PHE A 480 -18.12 4.74 21.11
C PHE A 480 -19.40 3.95 20.79
N ARG A 481 -19.87 3.10 21.69
CA ARG A 481 -21.15 2.38 21.58
C ARG A 481 -22.26 3.10 22.35
N ALA A 482 -23.48 3.05 21.82
CA ALA A 482 -24.66 3.67 22.46
C ALA A 482 -24.83 3.25 23.93
N GLN A 483 -24.64 1.95 24.20
CA GLN A 483 -24.78 1.36 25.53
C GLN A 483 -23.82 1.98 26.55
N THR A 484 -22.56 2.20 26.15
CA THR A 484 -21.53 2.79 27.00
C THR A 484 -21.96 4.17 27.52
N MET A 485 -22.60 4.98 26.68
CA MET A 485 -23.09 6.31 27.07
C MET A 485 -24.38 6.27 27.89
N LEU A 486 -25.23 5.27 27.67
CA LEU A 486 -26.52 5.16 28.34
C LEU A 486 -26.44 4.48 29.71
N GLU A 487 -25.50 3.57 29.89
CA GLU A 487 -25.38 2.75 31.11
C GLU A 487 -24.07 3.00 31.86
N GLY A 488 -23.06 3.57 31.19
CA GLY A 488 -21.69 3.60 31.68
C GLY A 488 -20.99 2.26 31.45
N GLN A 489 -19.97 2.00 32.24
CA GLN A 489 -19.30 0.71 32.31
C GLN A 489 -19.40 0.15 33.73
N ALA A 490 -18.83 -1.04 33.98
CA ALA A 490 -18.76 -1.59 35.35
C ALA A 490 -18.10 -0.61 36.33
N SER A 491 -17.12 0.16 35.85
CA SER A 491 -16.55 1.34 36.47
C SER A 491 -15.92 2.16 35.33
N PRO A 492 -16.29 3.43 35.09
CA PRO A 492 -17.11 4.33 35.90
C PRO A 492 -18.62 4.23 35.61
N SER A 493 -19.43 4.74 36.54
CA SER A 493 -20.87 4.95 36.33
C SER A 493 -21.15 5.87 35.15
N ARG A 494 -22.35 5.78 34.55
CA ARG A 494 -22.79 6.65 33.46
C ARG A 494 -22.47 8.14 33.68
N ASN A 495 -22.84 8.68 34.84
CA ASN A 495 -22.68 10.11 35.11
C ASN A 495 -21.20 10.49 35.24
N ALA A 496 -20.37 9.61 35.80
CA ALA A 496 -18.93 9.83 35.90
C ALA A 496 -18.27 9.76 34.52
N LEU A 497 -18.65 8.79 33.66
CA LEU A 497 -18.19 8.75 32.26
C LEU A 497 -18.55 10.03 31.50
N LEU A 498 -19.79 10.51 31.64
CA LEU A 498 -20.24 11.73 30.97
C LEU A 498 -19.55 12.98 31.52
N ALA A 499 -19.12 13.00 32.78
CA ALA A 499 -18.33 14.09 33.34
C ALA A 499 -16.90 14.08 32.78
N GLU A 500 -16.26 12.91 32.73
CA GLU A 500 -14.94 12.74 32.10
C GLU A 500 -14.95 13.10 30.60
N LEU A 501 -16.05 12.79 29.90
CA LEU A 501 -16.24 13.19 28.51
C LEU A 501 -16.36 14.72 28.37
N ASP A 502 -17.05 15.40 29.28
CA ASP A 502 -17.11 16.87 29.28
C ASP A 502 -15.72 17.47 29.49
N ASP A 503 -14.95 16.95 30.44
CA ASP A 503 -13.59 17.41 30.72
C ASP A 503 -12.66 17.20 29.51
N LEU A 504 -12.80 16.06 28.81
CA LEU A 504 -12.07 15.80 27.57
C LEU A 504 -12.48 16.77 26.44
N VAL A 505 -13.78 16.99 26.23
CA VAL A 505 -14.30 17.93 25.23
C VAL A 505 -13.79 19.34 25.51
N ALA A 506 -13.84 19.78 26.77
CA ALA A 506 -13.33 21.08 27.19
C ALA A 506 -11.81 21.21 26.95
N ALA A 507 -11.02 20.18 27.26
CA ALA A 507 -9.58 20.16 27.01
C ALA A 507 -9.25 20.26 25.52
N LEU A 508 -9.97 19.52 24.66
CA LEU A 508 -9.80 19.58 23.20
C LEU A 508 -10.20 20.96 22.65
N ALA A 509 -11.30 21.54 23.12
CA ALA A 509 -11.73 22.88 22.73
C ALA A 509 -10.71 23.96 23.13
N GLN A 510 -10.15 23.88 24.34
CA GLN A 510 -9.06 24.77 24.78
C GLN A 510 -7.82 24.66 23.89
N ALA A 511 -7.54 23.47 23.35
CA ALA A 511 -6.49 23.23 22.36
C ALA A 511 -6.90 23.53 20.91
N ASN A 512 -8.00 24.27 20.69
CA ASN A 512 -8.56 24.60 19.36
C ASN A 512 -8.79 23.37 18.47
N THR A 513 -9.23 22.27 19.07
CA THR A 513 -9.46 20.99 18.40
C THR A 513 -10.92 20.57 18.51
N TYR A 514 -11.56 20.27 17.38
CA TYR A 514 -12.92 19.75 17.34
C TYR A 514 -12.97 18.30 17.85
N THR A 515 -14.07 17.94 18.50
CA THR A 515 -14.37 16.57 18.93
C THR A 515 -15.44 15.97 18.03
N LEU A 516 -15.13 14.89 17.30
CA LEU A 516 -16.11 14.13 16.53
C LEU A 516 -16.56 12.91 17.33
N LEU A 517 -17.75 13.00 17.92
CA LEU A 517 -18.41 11.88 18.59
C LEU A 517 -18.95 10.93 17.53
N SER A 518 -18.44 9.70 17.49
CA SER A 518 -18.82 8.70 16.48
C SER A 518 -19.48 7.49 17.12
N LEU A 519 -20.77 7.29 16.87
CA LEU A 519 -21.46 6.10 17.37
C LEU A 519 -21.12 4.90 16.48
N SER A 520 -20.45 3.91 17.06
CA SER A 520 -20.07 2.67 16.41
C SER A 520 -21.20 1.65 16.51
N ALA A 521 -21.57 1.06 15.38
CA ALA A 521 -22.51 -0.04 15.34
C ALA A 521 -21.97 -1.24 16.12
N PRO A 522 -22.84 -2.07 16.74
CA PRO A 522 -22.43 -3.30 17.37
C PRO A 522 -21.81 -4.24 16.33
N GLU A 523 -20.78 -4.99 16.75
CA GLU A 523 -20.12 -5.96 15.89
C GLU A 523 -21.04 -7.14 15.60
N SER A 524 -21.24 -7.44 14.31
CA SER A 524 -22.07 -8.53 13.81
C SER A 524 -21.35 -9.31 12.71
N ALA A 525 -21.64 -10.61 12.62
CA ALA A 525 -20.92 -11.55 11.78
C ALA A 525 -21.27 -11.49 10.28
N GLU A 526 -22.41 -10.91 9.90
CA GLU A 526 -22.89 -10.88 8.51
C GLU A 526 -23.08 -9.45 8.01
N SER A 527 -24.03 -8.70 8.60
CA SER A 527 -24.32 -7.31 8.27
C SER A 527 -24.38 -6.45 9.54
N THR A 528 -24.18 -5.15 9.37
CA THR A 528 -24.34 -4.21 10.48
C THR A 528 -25.84 -4.01 10.75
N PRO A 529 -26.33 -4.24 11.99
CA PRO A 529 -27.73 -4.04 12.30
C PRO A 529 -28.09 -2.56 12.16
N PRO A 530 -29.35 -2.25 11.79
CA PRO A 530 -29.83 -0.88 11.76
C PRO A 530 -29.79 -0.26 13.17
N PRO A 531 -29.72 1.08 13.27
CA PRO A 531 -29.89 1.79 14.54
C PRO A 531 -31.13 1.34 15.30
N ASP A 532 -30.96 1.08 16.59
CA ASP A 532 -32.01 0.68 17.53
C ASP A 532 -32.44 1.85 18.43
N GLU A 533 -33.42 1.62 19.31
CA GLU A 533 -33.92 2.63 20.25
C GLU A 533 -32.80 3.20 21.16
N ALA A 534 -31.82 2.38 21.54
CA ALA A 534 -30.66 2.82 22.32
C ALA A 534 -29.83 3.85 21.55
N THR A 535 -29.65 3.65 20.24
CA THR A 535 -28.97 4.60 19.35
C THR A 535 -29.68 5.96 19.34
N PHE A 536 -31.01 5.98 19.19
CA PHE A 536 -31.79 7.23 19.21
C PHE A 536 -31.72 7.95 20.57
N ARG A 537 -31.87 7.20 21.67
CA ARG A 537 -31.79 7.78 23.04
C ARG A 537 -30.40 8.32 23.34
N CYS A 538 -29.35 7.63 22.90
CA CYS A 538 -27.97 8.08 23.07
C CYS A 538 -27.74 9.41 22.36
N TRP A 539 -28.18 9.54 21.11
CA TRP A 539 -28.03 10.80 20.39
C TRP A 539 -28.84 11.94 20.98
N GLN A 540 -30.07 11.68 21.45
CA GLN A 540 -30.84 12.70 22.16
C GLN A 540 -30.11 13.21 23.40
N LEU A 541 -29.52 12.29 24.19
CA LEU A 541 -28.75 12.63 25.38
C LEU A 541 -27.53 13.51 25.05
N LEU A 542 -26.70 13.09 24.09
CA LEU A 542 -25.46 13.78 23.74
C LEU A 542 -25.70 15.10 22.99
N ALA A 543 -26.70 15.14 22.09
CA ALA A 543 -27.07 16.37 21.37
C ALA A 543 -27.58 17.44 22.34
N ARG A 544 -28.42 17.06 23.32
CA ARG A 544 -28.86 17.98 24.38
C ARG A 544 -27.70 18.45 25.25
N ARG A 545 -26.82 17.53 25.66
CA ARG A 545 -25.69 17.83 26.54
C ARG A 545 -24.72 18.84 25.92
N TYR A 546 -24.42 18.71 24.63
CA TYR A 546 -23.45 19.55 23.92
C TYR A 546 -24.09 20.58 22.98
N GLN A 547 -25.37 20.91 23.14
CA GLN A 547 -26.11 21.82 22.24
C GLN A 547 -25.50 23.23 22.09
N ASN A 548 -24.66 23.64 23.06
CA ASN A 548 -24.00 24.94 23.10
C ASN A 548 -22.49 24.86 22.84
N GLU A 549 -21.95 23.68 22.50
CA GLU A 549 -20.51 23.47 22.33
C GLU A 549 -20.17 23.39 20.83
N PRO A 550 -19.68 24.49 20.20
CA PRO A 550 -19.38 24.52 18.77
C PRO A 550 -18.29 23.52 18.35
N GLY A 551 -17.46 23.10 19.30
CA GLY A 551 -16.41 22.11 19.11
C GLY A 551 -16.91 20.67 18.93
N VAL A 552 -18.18 20.37 19.23
CA VAL A 552 -18.71 19.00 19.20
C VAL A 552 -19.45 18.70 17.90
N LEU A 553 -18.99 17.66 17.21
CA LEU A 553 -19.50 17.19 15.91
C LEU A 553 -20.02 15.75 16.07
N TYR A 554 -20.91 15.31 15.17
CA TYR A 554 -21.64 14.05 15.34
C TYR A 554 -21.54 13.14 14.11
N GLU A 555 -20.88 11.99 14.21
CA GLU A 555 -20.96 10.91 13.20
C GLU A 555 -22.04 9.91 13.62
N ILE A 556 -23.20 9.98 12.95
CA ILE A 556 -24.47 9.40 13.42
C ILE A 556 -24.45 7.88 13.59
N TYR A 557 -23.68 7.20 12.74
CA TYR A 557 -23.56 5.75 12.75
C TYR A 557 -22.35 5.35 11.91
N TRP A 558 -21.34 4.79 12.56
CA TRP A 558 -20.16 4.26 11.91
C TRP A 558 -20.22 2.73 11.91
N ALA A 559 -19.98 2.13 10.74
CA ALA A 559 -20.04 0.70 10.53
C ALA A 559 -18.83 0.24 9.74
N SER A 560 -18.31 -0.95 10.04
CA SER A 560 -17.21 -1.56 9.29
C SER A 560 -17.69 -2.41 8.11
N ARG A 561 -19.00 -2.62 8.00
CA ARG A 561 -19.71 -3.48 7.04
C ARG A 561 -20.99 -2.80 6.56
N PRO A 562 -21.55 -3.21 5.40
CA PRO A 562 -22.80 -2.67 4.93
C PRO A 562 -23.90 -2.73 6.01
N ILE A 563 -24.60 -1.61 6.13
CA ILE A 563 -25.77 -1.45 6.97
C ILE A 563 -26.96 -2.08 6.23
N ALA A 564 -27.87 -2.72 6.95
CA ALA A 564 -29.09 -3.27 6.37
C ALA A 564 -29.92 -2.22 5.59
N ASP A 565 -30.82 -2.69 4.73
CA ASP A 565 -31.66 -1.85 3.87
C ASP A 565 -32.46 -0.77 4.63
N GLY A 566 -32.81 0.33 3.95
CA GLY A 566 -33.54 1.47 4.54
C GLY A 566 -32.64 2.47 5.29
N TRP A 567 -31.33 2.42 5.06
CA TRP A 567 -30.38 3.34 5.68
C TRP A 567 -30.69 4.84 5.44
N PRO A 568 -31.04 5.31 4.21
CA PRO A 568 -31.32 6.73 3.99
C PRO A 568 -32.46 7.28 4.87
N GLU A 569 -33.51 6.51 5.08
CA GLU A 569 -34.64 6.87 5.94
C GLU A 569 -34.21 6.91 7.41
N LEU A 570 -33.45 5.92 7.87
CA LEU A 570 -32.94 5.86 9.25
C LEU A 570 -31.92 6.96 9.54
N ALA A 571 -31.04 7.27 8.59
CA ALA A 571 -30.09 8.37 8.69
C ALA A 571 -30.82 9.72 8.85
N ASN A 572 -31.88 9.95 8.06
CA ASN A 572 -32.74 11.13 8.21
C ASN A 572 -33.38 11.22 9.60
N GLN A 573 -33.86 10.11 10.15
CA GLN A 573 -34.46 10.08 11.49
C GLN A 573 -33.41 10.43 12.57
N LEU A 574 -32.22 9.84 12.51
CA LEU A 574 -31.12 10.15 13.44
C LEU A 574 -30.70 11.62 13.35
N ILE A 575 -30.57 12.16 12.13
CA ILE A 575 -30.31 13.59 11.91
C ILE A 575 -31.40 14.44 12.56
N GLY A 576 -32.67 14.06 12.39
CA GLY A 576 -33.81 14.76 13.00
C GLY A 576 -33.76 14.76 14.52
N VAL A 577 -33.36 13.65 15.15
CA VAL A 577 -33.17 13.56 16.61
C VAL A 577 -32.09 14.51 17.09
N ILE A 578 -30.93 14.53 16.43
CA ILE A 578 -29.83 15.45 16.80
C ILE A 578 -30.27 16.90 16.59
N ARG A 579 -30.85 17.24 15.43
CA ARG A 579 -31.27 18.62 15.09
C ARG A 579 -32.35 19.18 16.01
N ARG A 580 -33.21 18.32 16.58
CA ARG A 580 -34.24 18.74 17.54
C ARG A 580 -33.63 19.31 18.82
N GLU A 581 -32.53 18.73 19.30
CA GLU A 581 -31.83 19.17 20.52
C GLU A 581 -30.69 20.16 20.18
N HIS A 582 -30.04 19.98 19.03
CA HIS A 582 -28.93 20.80 18.58
C HIS A 582 -29.10 21.25 17.11
N PRO A 583 -29.81 22.36 16.85
CA PRO A 583 -30.17 22.80 15.50
C PRO A 583 -28.98 23.18 14.61
N ALA A 584 -27.85 23.60 15.19
CA ALA A 584 -26.66 24.06 14.47
C ALA A 584 -25.58 22.98 14.27
N ALA A 585 -25.74 21.79 14.84
CA ALA A 585 -24.74 20.71 14.82
C ALA A 585 -24.17 20.43 13.41
N LEU A 586 -22.86 20.23 13.27
CA LEU A 586 -22.30 19.65 12.05
C LEU A 586 -22.40 18.12 12.14
N ILE A 587 -23.13 17.51 11.20
CA ILE A 587 -23.44 16.08 11.24
C ILE A 587 -22.68 15.35 10.14
N PHE A 588 -22.13 14.20 10.48
CA PHE A 588 -21.36 13.31 9.62
C PHE A 588 -22.20 12.05 9.37
N ALA A 589 -22.40 11.71 8.10
CA ALA A 589 -23.24 10.58 7.68
C ALA A 589 -22.50 9.68 6.69
N THR A 590 -22.47 8.37 6.98
CA THR A 590 -21.87 7.36 6.10
C THR A 590 -22.87 6.85 5.05
N SER A 591 -22.40 6.18 4.00
CA SER A 591 -23.25 5.46 3.05
C SER A 591 -23.69 4.10 3.59
N ALA A 592 -24.72 3.51 2.96
CA ALA A 592 -25.22 2.19 3.34
C ALA A 592 -24.13 1.11 3.23
N SER A 593 -23.20 1.25 2.28
CA SER A 593 -22.07 0.34 2.08
C SER A 593 -20.89 0.57 3.04
N ALA A 594 -21.14 1.16 4.23
CA ALA A 594 -20.10 1.51 5.20
C ALA A 594 -18.96 2.36 4.60
N GLY A 595 -19.32 3.32 3.74
CA GLY A 595 -18.36 4.22 3.12
C GLY A 595 -17.53 3.58 2.00
N ALA A 596 -17.93 2.43 1.47
CA ALA A 596 -17.25 1.82 0.32
C ALA A 596 -17.57 2.53 -1.01
N ASP A 597 -18.72 3.20 -1.08
CA ASP A 597 -19.27 3.93 -2.24
C ASP A 597 -20.12 5.12 -1.77
N THR A 598 -20.68 5.86 -2.73
CA THR A 598 -21.59 6.99 -2.51
C THR A 598 -23.08 6.60 -2.61
N ASP A 599 -23.41 5.31 -2.59
CA ASP A 599 -24.80 4.86 -2.78
C ASP A 599 -25.68 5.32 -1.62
N GLY A 600 -26.87 5.82 -1.97
CA GLY A 600 -27.81 6.42 -1.01
C GLY A 600 -27.41 7.82 -0.53
N LEU A 601 -26.33 8.42 -1.06
CA LEU A 601 -25.90 9.78 -0.76
C LEU A 601 -26.16 10.73 -1.95
N PRO A 602 -26.40 12.04 -1.71
CA PRO A 602 -26.59 12.68 -0.40
C PRO A 602 -27.87 12.16 0.28
N VAL A 603 -27.88 12.17 1.61
CA VAL A 603 -29.12 11.98 2.37
C VAL A 603 -30.08 13.11 1.99
N ARG A 604 -31.34 12.76 1.65
CA ARG A 604 -32.37 13.69 1.18
C ARG A 604 -33.59 13.65 2.07
N PHE A 605 -34.22 14.80 2.29
CA PHE A 605 -35.54 14.88 2.87
C PHE A 605 -36.59 14.19 1.97
N ALA A 606 -37.79 13.96 2.50
CA ALA A 606 -38.92 13.45 1.70
C ALA A 606 -39.28 14.33 0.49
N THR A 607 -38.89 15.61 0.51
CA THR A 607 -39.03 16.55 -0.61
C THR A 607 -38.03 16.32 -1.75
N GLY A 608 -37.05 15.43 -1.56
CA GLY A 608 -35.94 15.20 -2.48
C GLY A 608 -34.77 16.18 -2.33
N ALA A 609 -34.92 17.25 -1.54
CA ALA A 609 -33.83 18.18 -1.26
C ALA A 609 -32.75 17.53 -0.37
N PRO A 610 -31.45 17.76 -0.63
CA PRO A 610 -30.38 17.30 0.25
C PRO A 610 -30.52 17.87 1.66
N VAL A 611 -30.17 17.08 2.67
CA VAL A 611 -30.10 17.55 4.05
C VAL A 611 -28.94 18.54 4.20
N HIS A 612 -29.21 19.69 4.84
CA HIS A 612 -28.22 20.75 5.03
C HIS A 612 -27.29 20.47 6.22
N ILE A 613 -26.09 21.06 6.19
CA ILE A 613 -25.09 20.97 7.27
C ILE A 613 -24.73 19.50 7.58
N VAL A 614 -24.56 18.72 6.50
CA VAL A 614 -24.12 17.32 6.53
C VAL A 614 -22.80 17.17 5.78
N VAL A 615 -21.86 16.43 6.37
CA VAL A 615 -20.61 15.98 5.79
C VAL A 615 -20.69 14.48 5.56
N TYR A 616 -20.28 13.99 4.40
CA TYR A 616 -20.40 12.58 4.07
C TYR A 616 -19.12 11.82 4.40
N THR A 617 -19.24 10.74 5.16
CA THR A 617 -18.09 9.96 5.61
C THR A 617 -17.81 8.74 4.75
N PHE A 618 -16.55 8.37 4.67
CA PHE A 618 -16.10 7.11 4.12
C PHE A 618 -14.90 6.58 4.90
N ARG A 619 -14.62 5.29 4.73
CA ARG A 619 -13.39 4.67 5.25
C ARG A 619 -12.37 4.53 4.13
N PHE A 620 -11.14 4.92 4.41
CA PHE A 620 -10.01 4.65 3.55
C PHE A 620 -9.08 3.61 4.17
N THR A 621 -8.90 2.51 3.45
CA THR A 621 -7.79 1.56 3.62
C THR A 621 -7.20 1.24 2.23
N PRO A 622 -5.96 0.75 2.11
CA PRO A 622 -5.41 0.34 0.82
C PRO A 622 -6.28 -0.68 0.06
N GLN A 623 -7.02 -1.53 0.78
CA GLN A 623 -7.91 -2.55 0.23
C GLN A 623 -9.34 -2.04 -0.04
N GLN A 624 -9.77 -1.01 0.70
CA GLN A 624 -11.10 -0.43 0.62
C GLN A 624 -10.98 1.07 0.43
N SER A 625 -11.11 1.49 -0.83
CA SER A 625 -10.96 2.88 -1.23
C SER A 625 -12.05 3.19 -2.26
N PRO A 626 -12.95 4.15 -1.99
CA PRO A 626 -14.01 4.50 -2.94
C PRO A 626 -13.42 5.08 -4.23
N PHE A 627 -12.24 5.70 -4.19
CA PHE A 627 -11.53 6.18 -5.38
C PHE A 627 -11.29 5.11 -6.46
N ARG A 628 -11.24 3.83 -6.08
CA ARG A 628 -11.08 2.70 -7.00
C ARG A 628 -12.38 2.00 -7.35
N LYS A 629 -13.33 1.97 -6.42
CA LYS A 629 -14.56 1.17 -6.52
C LYS A 629 -15.74 1.97 -7.06
N ASP A 630 -15.77 3.26 -6.79
CA ASP A 630 -16.87 4.15 -7.14
C ASP A 630 -16.37 5.22 -8.14
N PRO A 631 -16.69 5.09 -9.43
CA PRO A 631 -16.32 6.09 -10.43
C PRO A 631 -17.00 7.46 -10.20
N GLY A 632 -18.14 7.48 -9.51
CA GLY A 632 -18.89 8.69 -9.17
C GLY A 632 -18.29 9.48 -7.99
N PHE A 633 -17.45 8.86 -7.17
CA PHE A 633 -16.91 9.45 -5.94
C PHE A 633 -16.22 10.80 -6.17
N HIS A 634 -15.47 10.96 -7.26
CA HIS A 634 -14.78 12.21 -7.55
C HIS A 634 -15.75 13.37 -7.83
N SER A 635 -16.82 13.10 -8.59
CA SER A 635 -17.87 14.09 -8.86
C SER A 635 -18.64 14.42 -7.59
N PHE A 636 -18.87 13.41 -6.75
CA PHE A 636 -19.51 13.56 -5.45
C PHE A 636 -18.71 14.47 -4.51
N ALA A 637 -17.41 14.21 -4.33
CA ALA A 637 -16.52 15.01 -3.49
C ALA A 637 -16.29 16.45 -4.00
N GLN A 638 -16.59 16.72 -5.27
CA GLN A 638 -16.61 18.08 -5.83
C GLN A 638 -17.91 18.82 -5.56
N THR A 639 -18.97 18.10 -5.18
CA THR A 639 -20.31 18.66 -4.97
C THR A 639 -20.66 18.81 -3.49
N TYR A 640 -20.25 17.84 -2.67
CA TYR A 640 -20.58 17.76 -1.25
C TYR A 640 -19.32 17.65 -0.39
N PRO A 641 -19.35 18.08 0.88
CA PRO A 641 -18.19 17.98 1.75
C PRO A 641 -18.03 16.52 2.17
N VAL A 642 -16.82 16.01 2.06
CA VAL A 642 -16.50 14.60 2.30
C VAL A 642 -15.41 14.50 3.36
N PHE A 643 -15.51 13.49 4.22
CA PHE A 643 -14.57 13.24 5.32
C PHE A 643 -14.18 11.76 5.40
N ALA A 644 -12.89 11.45 5.36
CA ALA A 644 -12.41 10.10 5.62
C ALA A 644 -12.39 9.85 7.15
N SER A 645 -13.48 9.31 7.71
CA SER A 645 -13.61 9.12 9.17
C SER A 645 -12.68 8.07 9.75
N GLU A 646 -12.11 7.24 8.89
CA GLU A 646 -10.98 6.39 9.22
C GLU A 646 -10.05 6.30 8.02
N TRP A 647 -8.86 6.88 8.14
CA TRP A 647 -7.74 6.65 7.24
C TRP A 647 -6.74 5.73 7.93
N SER A 648 -6.62 4.49 7.46
CA SER A 648 -5.69 3.51 8.02
C SER A 648 -4.77 2.91 6.96
N ASP A 649 -3.63 2.39 7.42
CA ASP A 649 -2.68 1.63 6.61
C ASP A 649 -2.40 0.28 7.28
N SER A 650 -2.88 -0.80 6.63
CA SER A 650 -2.66 -2.18 7.07
C SER A 650 -1.41 -2.83 6.44
N GLY A 651 -0.75 -2.15 5.49
CA GLY A 651 0.69 -2.33 5.24
C GLY A 651 1.16 -3.51 4.38
N LEU A 652 0.54 -3.86 3.25
CA LEU A 652 1.23 -4.67 2.22
C LEU A 652 2.10 -3.83 1.27
N ASP A 653 1.79 -2.55 1.10
CA ASP A 653 2.40 -1.70 0.07
C ASP A 653 3.35 -0.64 0.62
N PHE A 654 3.77 -0.82 1.88
CA PHE A 654 4.73 0.05 2.54
C PHE A 654 4.26 1.52 2.61
N GLY A 655 2.95 1.77 2.66
CA GLY A 655 2.34 3.09 2.86
C GLY A 655 2.26 3.98 1.63
N ARG A 656 2.53 3.43 0.43
CA ARG A 656 2.42 4.18 -0.82
C ARG A 656 0.98 4.59 -1.13
N ALA A 657 0.02 3.69 -0.94
CA ALA A 657 -1.41 3.99 -1.13
C ALA A 657 -1.87 5.05 -0.15
N SER A 658 -1.39 5.02 1.10
CA SER A 658 -1.70 6.03 2.10
C SER A 658 -1.12 7.39 1.76
N GLU A 659 0.13 7.48 1.32
CA GLU A 659 0.70 8.76 0.86
C GLU A 659 -0.08 9.34 -0.34
N MET A 660 -0.47 8.49 -1.30
CA MET A 660 -1.32 8.89 -2.42
C MET A 660 -2.71 9.33 -1.94
N ALA A 661 -3.29 8.67 -0.94
CA ALA A 661 -4.57 9.05 -0.35
C ALA A 661 -4.51 10.44 0.27
N GLY A 662 -3.47 10.73 1.06
CA GLY A 662 -3.27 12.06 1.65
C GLY A 662 -3.22 13.16 0.58
N GLN A 663 -2.54 12.91 -0.55
CA GLN A 663 -2.51 13.85 -1.68
C GLN A 663 -3.89 14.03 -2.34
N LEU A 664 -4.67 12.95 -2.47
CA LEU A 664 -6.04 13.02 -2.97
C LEU A 664 -6.94 13.79 -2.00
N PHE A 665 -6.78 13.57 -0.70
CA PHE A 665 -7.53 14.29 0.31
C PHE A 665 -7.27 15.79 0.21
N ASP A 666 -6.01 16.21 0.07
CA ASP A 666 -5.67 17.61 -0.12
C ASP A 666 -6.23 18.18 -1.43
N ARG A 667 -6.15 17.42 -2.52
CA ARG A 667 -6.62 17.86 -3.85
C ARG A 667 -8.13 18.12 -3.90
N TYR A 668 -8.92 17.24 -3.30
CA TYR A 668 -10.38 17.41 -3.21
C TYR A 668 -10.79 18.12 -1.92
N ALA A 669 -9.81 18.48 -1.09
CA ALA A 669 -9.96 19.02 0.25
C ALA A 669 -11.01 18.28 1.10
N ILE A 670 -10.87 16.96 1.05
CA ILE A 670 -11.54 15.99 1.91
C ILE A 670 -10.89 16.10 3.30
N GLY A 671 -11.70 16.30 4.34
CA GLY A 671 -11.21 16.21 5.71
C GLY A 671 -10.94 14.74 6.09
N TRP A 672 -10.17 14.48 7.13
CA TRP A 672 -9.85 13.10 7.51
C TRP A 672 -9.45 12.95 8.98
N ALA A 673 -9.63 11.73 9.50
CA ALA A 673 -9.07 11.29 10.79
C ALA A 673 -8.30 9.98 10.62
N ALA A 674 -7.02 9.99 10.99
CA ALA A 674 -6.13 8.86 10.82
C ALA A 674 -6.21 7.86 11.99
N ALA A 675 -6.22 6.57 11.68
CA ALA A 675 -6.29 5.49 12.65
C ALA A 675 -4.90 4.99 13.09
N ASN A 676 -4.65 4.76 14.37
CA ASN A 676 -5.24 5.38 15.55
C ASN A 676 -4.10 5.93 16.42
N TRP A 677 -4.39 6.96 17.22
CA TRP A 677 -3.41 7.58 18.11
C TRP A 677 -2.86 6.60 19.16
N ASN A 678 -3.77 5.86 19.82
CA ASN A 678 -3.48 5.02 20.99
C ASN A 678 -3.79 3.52 20.80
N ALA A 679 -4.19 3.10 19.60
CA ALA A 679 -4.57 1.71 19.30
C ALA A 679 -4.06 1.25 17.92
N ALA A 680 -3.98 -0.06 17.70
CA ALA A 680 -3.56 -0.60 16.41
C ALA A 680 -4.59 -0.23 15.30
N PRO A 681 -4.14 0.10 14.08
CA PRO A 681 -2.75 0.37 13.70
C PRO A 681 -2.25 1.70 14.31
N ASN A 682 -1.18 1.67 15.12
CA ASN A 682 -0.81 2.86 15.90
C ASN A 682 -0.11 3.93 15.05
N LEU A 683 -0.42 5.21 15.30
CA LEU A 683 0.30 6.36 14.74
C LEU A 683 1.59 6.66 15.50
N VAL A 684 1.62 6.42 16.81
CA VAL A 684 2.83 6.48 17.64
C VAL A 684 3.09 5.12 18.28
N ARG A 685 4.29 4.87 18.81
CA ARG A 685 4.61 3.56 19.40
C ARG A 685 3.64 3.17 20.50
N ASN A 686 3.37 4.10 21.42
CA ASN A 686 2.38 3.94 22.47
C ASN A 686 2.06 5.32 23.08
N ALA A 687 0.87 5.86 22.81
CA ALA A 687 0.47 7.17 23.31
C ALA A 687 0.25 7.18 24.84
N THR A 688 -0.32 6.11 25.42
CA THR A 688 -0.68 6.04 26.84
C THR A 688 0.54 5.93 27.76
N SER A 689 1.66 5.38 27.26
CA SER A 689 2.95 5.39 27.97
C SER A 689 3.90 6.51 27.51
N HIS A 690 3.36 7.56 26.87
CA HIS A 690 4.09 8.72 26.38
C HIS A 690 5.23 8.43 25.39
N GLN A 691 5.15 7.30 24.69
CA GLN A 691 6.09 6.95 23.63
C GLN A 691 5.60 7.47 22.29
N PHE A 692 5.67 8.80 22.11
CA PHE A 692 5.20 9.51 20.91
C PHE A 692 6.10 9.37 19.67
N THR A 693 6.96 8.34 19.64
CA THR A 693 7.75 8.03 18.43
C THR A 693 6.79 7.58 17.33
N ALA A 694 6.69 8.38 16.27
CA ALA A 694 5.82 8.08 15.13
C ALA A 694 6.17 6.71 14.51
N THR A 695 5.14 5.91 14.22
CA THR A 695 5.28 4.70 13.43
C THR A 695 5.51 5.05 11.96
N ARG A 696 5.66 4.05 11.10
CA ARG A 696 5.75 4.29 9.65
C ARG A 696 4.54 5.06 9.12
N PHE A 697 3.34 4.59 9.43
CA PHE A 697 2.10 5.25 9.04
C PHE A 697 1.97 6.61 9.75
N GLY A 698 2.33 6.68 11.03
CA GLY A 698 2.41 7.93 11.78
C GLY A 698 3.28 9.01 11.13
N ASN A 699 4.40 8.66 10.51
CA ASN A 699 5.23 9.62 9.79
C ASN A 699 4.53 10.20 8.54
N ILE A 700 3.75 9.39 7.83
CA ILE A 700 2.96 9.85 6.67
C ILE A 700 1.88 10.82 7.16
N VAL A 701 1.14 10.44 8.21
CA VAL A 701 0.07 11.25 8.81
C VAL A 701 0.61 12.55 9.39
N ARG A 702 1.70 12.50 10.17
CA ARG A 702 2.34 13.69 10.75
C ARG A 702 2.74 14.67 9.65
N ARG A 703 3.35 14.18 8.56
CA ARG A 703 3.68 15.03 7.40
C ARG A 703 2.41 15.66 6.81
N ALA A 704 1.35 14.89 6.61
CA ALA A 704 0.09 15.38 6.07
C ALA A 704 -0.59 16.43 6.98
N LEU A 705 -0.53 16.28 8.31
CA LEU A 705 -1.04 17.29 9.25
C LEU A 705 -0.26 18.61 9.17
N THR A 706 1.07 18.53 9.07
CA THR A 706 1.95 19.72 9.01
C THR A 706 1.92 20.47 7.66
N LEU A 707 1.34 19.88 6.61
CA LEU A 707 1.20 20.58 5.34
C LEU A 707 0.18 21.72 5.48
N PRO A 708 0.48 22.93 4.96
CA PRO A 708 -0.51 23.98 4.95
C PRO A 708 -1.75 23.51 4.20
N VAL A 709 -2.93 23.85 4.71
CA VAL A 709 -4.18 23.63 3.98
C VAL A 709 -4.08 24.41 2.66
N PRO A 710 -4.15 23.76 1.50
CA PRO A 710 -4.09 24.47 0.24
C PRO A 710 -5.20 25.53 0.22
N THR A 711 -4.83 26.79 0.01
CA THR A 711 -5.81 27.79 -0.43
C THR A 711 -6.37 27.24 -1.73
N GLN A 712 -7.66 26.89 -1.76
CA GLN A 712 -8.26 26.40 -2.99
C GLN A 712 -8.10 27.50 -4.04
N LEU A 713 -7.19 27.28 -4.98
CA LEU A 713 -7.24 27.97 -6.26
C LEU A 713 -8.63 27.64 -6.78
N THR A 714 -9.47 28.66 -6.97
CA THR A 714 -10.79 28.52 -7.59
C THR A 714 -10.65 27.53 -8.74
N PRO A 715 -11.39 26.40 -8.72
CA PRO A 715 -11.24 25.39 -9.76
C PRO A 715 -11.36 26.13 -11.09
N PHE A 716 -10.33 25.99 -11.93
CA PHE A 716 -10.35 26.59 -13.26
C PHE A 716 -11.72 26.29 -13.87
N PRO A 717 -12.48 27.31 -14.32
CA PRO A 717 -13.78 27.08 -14.90
C PRO A 717 -13.61 26.00 -15.97
N ARG A 718 -14.35 24.90 -15.85
CA ARG A 718 -14.37 23.88 -16.89
C ARG A 718 -14.93 24.57 -18.12
N LEU A 719 -14.07 24.80 -19.11
CA LEU A 719 -14.46 25.28 -20.44
C LEU A 719 -15.38 24.28 -21.12
#